data_AF-A0AAE0DEJ5-F1
#
_entry.id   AF-A0AAE0DEJ5-F1
#
_cell.length_a   1.000
_cell.length_b   1.000
_cell.length_c   1.000
_cell.angle_alpha   90.00
_cell.angle_beta   90.00
_cell.angle_gamma   90.00
#
_symmetry.space_group_name_H-M   'P 1'
#
loop_
_entity.id
_entity.type
_entity.pdbx_description
1 polymer ?
#
loop_
_entity_poly.entity_id
_entity_poly.type
_entity_poly.pdbx_seq_one_letter_code
_entity_poly.pdbx_strand_id
1 'polypeptide(L)'
;MGSLTGQTSSTPDMALSPAALPSPEDDEADYLDQVLRLSTQTNEAAIDEELVAKAAALGISTSGLTPDTTDGGPESRASTVATQHVRTFSTASRDSASTTLTSHPSLTTAPFATATADVSPNSLARKRSKSLTFSHYDKYLSQLDPNIHQPKIQKAPPPAALDPSTHSLFSVSTRRSYFSIKEGIRKIRWKRRSALMESTISCVCCRNEFNKSTDLHSLPCGHTYCADCLSIMIQQATTDESKMPPRCCTQPIPGSIIQKILTREEQHAFLKAVLQFSTPWEARVFCPNTACGEFIPPRNRIDPKHPFDVVCRKCRTRVCIMCKRNAHAIGKDCPSDWELEAVLKMGEKSGWRRCYKCRSLVELSQGCTHMTCRCKAQFCYICGAIWDPSVGCPNFCNGDEELERRRIEEEAREAELEAEKAAQEAAATAEAAEKIEAEKRTRDSPQFAKLDELMAEELERFRVYMRKTKWLMWTRQAEKKQATVDRYSDLIEKMKERHAKTAAHLEERQIEAEMDLRSTLDQSEKSVKIRLKHMEAYCDGLGRTQNSDLPPRVVTERDLRLLGQQYNVRDGMERLHQAKINVLRDRQAKRMEELLERQEQELEKLTDKKEQEIENLATDFAQEEDTLVRTFNDRKQRLQRRWLLAIEILRKELEEQTKEQYASLDLPVWPDDTETQDEILASLPDSPASED
;
A
#
# COMPACT_ATOMS: atom_id res chain seq x y z
N MET A 1 55.19 -39.59 -70.00
CA MET A 1 55.03 -38.41 -69.13
C MET A 1 53.65 -38.55 -68.48
N GLY A 2 53.46 -39.04 -67.24
CA GLY A 2 54.38 -39.14 -66.09
C GLY A 2 54.41 -37.82 -65.30
N SER A 3 54.36 -37.78 -63.97
CA SER A 3 54.11 -38.84 -62.96
C SER A 3 53.94 -38.16 -61.59
N LEU A 4 53.20 -38.75 -60.63
CA LEU A 4 53.06 -38.31 -59.22
C LEU A 4 52.39 -36.92 -59.04
N THR A 5 51.87 -36.51 -57.87
CA THR A 5 51.64 -37.16 -56.56
C THR A 5 50.13 -37.09 -56.19
N GLY A 6 49.74 -37.73 -55.08
CA GLY A 6 48.51 -37.40 -54.36
C GLY A 6 48.73 -37.49 -52.85
N GLN A 7 47.94 -36.77 -52.05
CA GLN A 7 47.80 -36.98 -50.60
C GLN A 7 46.51 -36.32 -50.06
N THR A 8 46.15 -36.63 -48.81
CA THR A 8 44.82 -36.41 -48.23
C THR A 8 44.82 -35.47 -47.02
N SER A 9 43.89 -34.53 -46.99
CA SER A 9 43.44 -33.79 -45.79
C SER A 9 41.99 -33.35 -46.05
N SER A 10 40.99 -33.97 -45.38
CA SER A 10 40.52 -33.65 -44.02
C SER A 10 39.91 -32.24 -43.94
N THR A 11 38.59 -32.17 -44.02
CA THR A 11 37.78 -30.99 -43.70
C THR A 11 37.97 -30.60 -42.23
N PRO A 12 38.18 -29.30 -41.89
CA PRO A 12 38.04 -28.84 -40.52
C PRO A 12 36.57 -28.86 -40.11
N ASP A 13 36.34 -29.07 -38.82
CA ASP A 13 35.03 -29.45 -38.29
C ASP A 13 33.99 -28.32 -38.24
N MET A 14 32.74 -28.72 -38.02
CA MET A 14 31.61 -27.80 -37.86
C MET A 14 31.79 -26.90 -36.64
N ALA A 15 31.30 -25.66 -36.72
CA ALA A 15 31.21 -24.79 -35.54
C ALA A 15 30.36 -25.47 -34.46
N LEU A 16 30.93 -25.59 -33.25
CA LEU A 16 30.20 -26.02 -32.06
C LEU A 16 28.96 -25.14 -31.90
N SER A 17 27.78 -25.75 -31.95
CA SER A 17 26.55 -25.07 -31.56
C SER A 17 26.65 -24.70 -30.07
N PRO A 18 26.17 -23.53 -29.63
CA PRO A 18 26.10 -23.24 -28.21
C PRO A 18 25.27 -24.34 -27.54
N ALA A 19 25.84 -24.95 -26.49
CA ALA A 19 25.11 -25.95 -25.73
C ALA A 19 23.81 -25.33 -25.22
N ALA A 20 22.69 -26.02 -25.43
CA ALA A 20 21.40 -25.54 -24.94
C ALA A 20 21.49 -25.41 -23.42
N LEU A 21 21.33 -24.18 -22.91
CA LEU A 21 21.31 -23.92 -21.47
C LEU A 21 20.21 -24.77 -20.82
N PRO A 22 20.48 -25.45 -19.71
CA PRO A 22 19.57 -26.43 -19.12
C PRO A 22 18.18 -25.87 -18.85
N SER A 23 17.21 -26.76 -18.98
CA SER A 23 15.79 -26.52 -18.74
C SER A 23 15.45 -26.69 -17.25
N PRO A 24 14.27 -26.22 -16.80
CA PRO A 24 13.82 -26.46 -15.42
C PRO A 24 13.62 -27.94 -15.05
N GLU A 25 13.62 -28.85 -16.02
CA GLU A 25 13.56 -30.31 -15.78
C GLU A 25 14.95 -30.88 -15.45
N ASP A 26 16.02 -30.25 -15.92
CA ASP A 26 17.41 -30.62 -15.59
C ASP A 26 17.77 -30.19 -14.15
N ASP A 27 17.14 -29.13 -13.63
CA ASP A 27 17.36 -28.56 -12.28
C ASP A 27 17.02 -29.51 -11.12
N GLU A 28 16.30 -30.62 -11.35
CA GLU A 28 16.09 -31.66 -10.34
C GLU A 28 17.20 -32.72 -10.37
N ALA A 29 17.58 -33.21 -11.55
CA ALA A 29 18.69 -34.15 -11.69
C ALA A 29 20.01 -33.57 -11.18
N ASP A 30 20.30 -32.31 -11.54
CA ASP A 30 21.51 -31.59 -11.12
C ASP A 30 21.54 -31.38 -9.59
N TYR A 31 20.37 -31.24 -8.94
CA TYR A 31 20.25 -31.12 -7.48
C TYR A 31 20.53 -32.43 -6.74
N LEU A 32 19.94 -33.54 -7.22
CA LEU A 32 20.12 -34.87 -6.62
C LEU A 32 21.58 -35.35 -6.70
N ASP A 33 22.27 -35.07 -7.81
CA ASP A 33 23.69 -35.38 -7.97
C ASP A 33 24.58 -34.41 -7.15
N GLN A 34 24.49 -33.09 -7.39
CA GLN A 34 25.51 -32.16 -6.88
C GLN A 34 25.36 -31.84 -5.39
N VAL A 35 24.13 -31.86 -4.86
CA VAL A 35 23.89 -31.60 -3.43
C VAL A 35 23.82 -32.90 -2.65
N LEU A 36 22.98 -33.83 -3.09
CA LEU A 36 22.69 -35.06 -2.33
C LEU A 36 23.63 -36.23 -2.66
N ARG A 37 24.44 -36.14 -3.73
CA ARG A 37 25.34 -37.22 -4.20
C ARG A 37 24.61 -38.54 -4.47
N LEU A 38 23.37 -38.46 -4.94
CA LEU A 38 22.52 -39.62 -5.18
C LEU A 38 22.71 -40.17 -6.59
N SER A 39 22.83 -41.49 -6.68
CA SER A 39 22.74 -42.18 -7.96
C SER A 39 21.36 -42.00 -8.59
N THR A 40 21.26 -42.11 -9.92
CA THR A 40 20.00 -42.00 -10.69
C THR A 40 18.97 -43.11 -10.41
N GLN A 41 19.20 -43.96 -9.40
CA GLN A 41 18.29 -45.02 -8.94
C GLN A 41 17.75 -44.77 -7.52
N THR A 42 18.21 -43.71 -6.84
CA THR A 42 17.89 -43.41 -5.43
C THR A 42 17.19 -42.06 -5.32
N ASN A 43 15.86 -42.09 -5.14
CA ASN A 43 15.04 -40.88 -5.00
C ASN A 43 15.16 -40.27 -3.60
N GLU A 44 15.10 -38.94 -3.49
CA GLU A 44 15.15 -38.23 -2.20
C GLU A 44 14.07 -38.72 -1.20
N ALA A 45 12.88 -39.04 -1.70
CA ALA A 45 11.78 -39.57 -0.88
C ALA A 45 12.12 -40.89 -0.16
N ALA A 46 12.98 -41.75 -0.74
CA ALA A 46 13.36 -43.01 -0.09
C ALA A 46 14.25 -42.78 1.15
N ILE A 47 15.01 -41.68 1.18
CA ILE A 47 15.85 -41.29 2.31
C ILE A 47 14.99 -40.72 3.44
N ASP A 48 14.01 -39.88 3.08
CA ASP A 48 13.01 -39.37 4.02
C ASP A 48 12.19 -40.53 4.63
N GLU A 49 11.78 -41.52 3.82
CA GLU A 49 11.12 -42.74 4.29
C GLU A 49 12.00 -43.57 5.24
N GLU A 50 13.29 -43.76 4.93
CA GLU A 50 14.22 -44.49 5.80
C GLU A 50 14.42 -43.77 7.15
N LEU A 51 14.56 -42.44 7.14
CA LEU A 51 14.70 -41.64 8.35
C LEU A 51 13.40 -41.58 9.16
N VAL A 52 12.24 -41.47 8.51
CA VAL A 52 10.93 -41.56 9.19
C VAL A 52 10.72 -42.95 9.80
N ALA A 53 11.16 -44.03 9.15
CA ALA A 53 11.09 -45.38 9.69
C ALA A 53 12.00 -45.57 10.92
N LYS A 54 13.23 -45.03 10.89
CA LYS A 54 14.16 -45.01 12.04
C LYS A 54 13.60 -44.18 13.20
N ALA A 55 13.09 -42.98 12.92
CA ALA A 55 12.45 -42.12 13.91
C ALA A 55 11.25 -42.81 14.58
N ALA A 56 10.39 -43.46 13.79
CA ALA A 56 9.24 -44.21 14.30
C ALA A 56 9.65 -45.43 15.16
N ALA A 57 10.74 -46.12 14.82
CA ALA A 57 11.29 -47.22 15.61
C ALA A 57 11.78 -46.76 17.00
N LEU A 58 12.32 -45.55 17.09
CA LEU A 58 12.75 -44.88 18.33
C LEU A 58 11.62 -44.11 19.04
N GLY A 59 10.36 -44.24 18.59
CA GLY A 59 9.20 -43.57 19.18
C GLY A 59 9.12 -42.06 18.98
N ILE A 60 9.90 -41.50 18.05
CA ILE A 60 9.92 -40.07 17.73
C ILE A 60 8.67 -39.73 16.89
N SER A 61 7.92 -38.70 17.32
CA SER A 61 6.62 -38.35 16.71
C SER A 61 6.80 -37.51 15.43
N THR A 62 6.89 -38.16 14.27
CA THR A 62 7.08 -37.54 12.94
C THR A 62 5.86 -36.73 12.41
N SER A 63 4.86 -36.49 13.26
CA SER A 63 3.50 -36.01 12.95
C SER A 63 3.39 -34.58 12.36
N GLY A 64 4.51 -33.91 12.09
CA GLY A 64 4.56 -32.58 11.47
C GLY A 64 5.41 -32.50 10.19
N LEU A 65 5.81 -33.64 9.60
CA LEU A 65 6.89 -33.70 8.60
C LEU A 65 6.50 -34.30 7.23
N THR A 66 5.31 -34.88 7.09
CA THR A 66 4.81 -35.42 5.80
C THR A 66 4.34 -34.32 4.84
N PRO A 67 4.70 -34.35 3.54
CA PRO A 67 4.13 -33.43 2.55
C PRO A 67 2.68 -33.80 2.19
N ASP A 68 1.80 -32.80 2.15
CA ASP A 68 0.38 -32.99 1.77
C ASP A 68 0.24 -33.12 0.25
N THR A 69 0.05 -34.34 -0.24
CA THR A 69 0.12 -34.66 -1.67
C THR A 69 -1.28 -34.63 -2.31
N THR A 70 -1.74 -33.44 -2.72
CA THR A 70 -3.05 -33.27 -3.37
C THR A 70 -2.97 -32.57 -4.72
N ASP A 71 -2.77 -33.35 -5.78
CA ASP A 71 -3.07 -32.96 -7.16
C ASP A 71 -4.58 -32.83 -7.42
N GLY A 72 -4.96 -32.01 -8.40
CA GLY A 72 -6.35 -31.52 -8.55
C GLY A 72 -7.20 -32.17 -9.65
N GLY A 73 -8.26 -32.89 -9.23
CA GLY A 73 -9.49 -33.12 -10.02
C GLY A 73 -9.54 -34.39 -10.89
N PRO A 74 -10.68 -34.69 -11.57
CA PRO A 74 -11.87 -33.85 -11.74
C PRO A 74 -13.19 -34.40 -11.14
N GLU A 75 -14.24 -33.60 -11.31
CA GLU A 75 -15.68 -33.73 -10.98
C GLU A 75 -16.32 -35.14 -10.81
N SER A 76 -17.15 -35.33 -9.76
CA SER A 76 -18.62 -35.08 -9.86
C SER A 76 -19.47 -35.72 -8.73
N ARG A 77 -20.65 -35.12 -8.45
CA ARG A 77 -21.83 -35.66 -7.70
C ARG A 77 -21.58 -36.39 -6.36
N ALA A 78 -21.77 -35.77 -5.19
CA ALA A 78 -23.04 -35.34 -4.57
C ALA A 78 -24.10 -36.44 -4.28
N SER A 79 -24.17 -36.90 -3.02
CA SER A 79 -25.42 -37.05 -2.22
C SER A 79 -25.19 -37.45 -0.75
N THR A 80 -25.79 -36.68 0.17
CA THR A 80 -26.36 -37.03 1.50
C THR A 80 -25.87 -38.23 2.33
N VAL A 81 -25.48 -37.98 3.60
CA VAL A 81 -26.12 -38.38 4.90
C VAL A 81 -25.20 -37.81 6.01
N ALA A 82 -25.52 -36.79 6.83
CA ALA A 82 -26.68 -36.43 7.66
C ALA A 82 -26.62 -36.93 9.13
N THR A 83 -26.19 -36.03 10.03
CA THR A 83 -26.32 -36.12 11.50
C THR A 83 -26.87 -34.78 12.03
N GLN A 84 -28.18 -34.63 12.15
CA GLN A 84 -28.91 -34.82 13.42
C GLN A 84 -28.48 -33.89 14.57
N HIS A 85 -28.89 -32.61 14.51
CA HIS A 85 -29.14 -31.83 15.73
C HIS A 85 -30.64 -31.86 16.07
N VAL A 86 -30.97 -32.33 17.27
CA VAL A 86 -32.36 -32.43 17.75
C VAL A 86 -32.95 -31.04 17.96
N ARG A 87 -34.10 -30.78 17.32
CA ARG A 87 -35.00 -29.67 17.64
C ARG A 87 -36.34 -30.23 18.14
N THR A 88 -36.70 -29.94 19.38
CA THR A 88 -38.05 -30.16 19.90
C THR A 88 -38.94 -28.97 19.56
N PHE A 89 -39.96 -29.19 18.74
CA PHE A 89 -41.09 -28.26 18.54
C PHE A 89 -42.31 -28.75 19.31
N SER A 90 -43.19 -27.82 19.69
CA SER A 90 -44.59 -28.08 20.06
C SER A 90 -45.44 -26.84 19.76
N THR A 91 -46.74 -27.04 19.56
CA THR A 91 -47.58 -26.13 18.76
C THR A 91 -48.78 -25.52 19.51
N ALA A 92 -49.06 -24.26 19.18
CA ALA A 92 -50.36 -23.56 19.14
C ALA A 92 -51.45 -23.85 20.23
N SER A 93 -51.63 -22.88 21.14
CA SER A 93 -52.91 -22.45 21.77
C SER A 93 -52.64 -21.24 22.71
N ARG A 94 -53.57 -20.34 23.06
CA ARG A 94 -54.77 -19.73 22.41
C ARG A 94 -55.07 -18.37 23.12
N ASP A 95 -56.07 -17.61 22.66
CA ASP A 95 -56.87 -16.57 23.38
C ASP A 95 -56.12 -15.52 24.27
N SER A 96 -56.11 -14.22 23.92
CA SER A 96 -57.12 -13.18 24.29
C SER A 96 -57.01 -12.65 25.75
N ALA A 97 -57.14 -11.36 26.09
CA ALA A 97 -57.59 -10.16 25.34
C ALA A 97 -57.01 -8.83 25.91
N SER A 98 -57.10 -7.74 25.12
CA SER A 98 -57.41 -6.31 25.42
C SER A 98 -56.83 -5.59 26.68
N THR A 99 -56.75 -4.25 26.82
CA THR A 99 -57.50 -3.05 26.35
C THR A 99 -56.54 -1.83 26.26
N THR A 100 -56.54 -0.98 25.20
CA THR A 100 -57.28 0.32 25.06
C THR A 100 -57.19 1.30 26.26
N LEU A 101 -57.03 2.63 26.15
CA LEU A 101 -56.98 3.57 24.99
C LEU A 101 -56.37 4.97 25.38
N THR A 102 -56.48 5.95 24.46
CA THR A 102 -56.37 7.44 24.53
C THR A 102 -56.82 8.17 25.83
N SER A 103 -56.50 9.45 26.13
CA SER A 103 -55.60 10.49 25.54
C SER A 103 -55.60 11.84 26.31
N HIS A 104 -54.56 12.67 26.08
CA HIS A 104 -54.56 14.16 26.06
C HIS A 104 -54.78 15.02 27.35
N PRO A 105 -54.41 16.34 27.36
CA PRO A 105 -54.01 17.07 28.57
C PRO A 105 -54.61 18.50 28.75
N SER A 106 -54.24 19.19 29.86
CA SER A 106 -54.17 20.67 30.06
C SER A 106 -53.81 21.00 31.53
N LEU A 107 -53.56 22.24 32.00
CA LEU A 107 -52.69 23.39 31.62
C LEU A 107 -52.82 24.47 32.74
N THR A 108 -52.22 25.67 32.61
CA THR A 108 -52.41 26.90 33.47
C THR A 108 -51.83 26.90 34.91
N THR A 109 -51.48 28.00 35.60
CA THR A 109 -51.08 29.42 35.26
C THR A 109 -50.34 30.06 36.47
N ALA A 110 -49.72 31.24 36.32
CA ALA A 110 -48.90 32.00 37.33
C ALA A 110 -49.76 32.98 38.22
N PRO A 111 -49.34 34.14 38.83
CA PRO A 111 -48.19 35.05 38.55
C PRO A 111 -47.44 35.76 39.73
N PHE A 112 -46.38 36.55 39.37
CA PHE A 112 -45.77 37.68 40.13
C PHE A 112 -45.04 37.36 41.47
N ALA A 113 -44.20 38.20 42.12
CA ALA A 113 -43.35 39.40 41.83
C ALA A 113 -42.30 39.56 43.00
N THR A 114 -41.32 40.48 43.14
CA THR A 114 -40.75 41.65 42.40
C THR A 114 -39.32 41.96 42.92
N ALA A 115 -38.50 42.75 42.20
CA ALA A 115 -37.35 43.55 42.72
C ALA A 115 -36.10 42.76 43.26
N THR A 116 -34.88 43.30 43.53
CA THR A 116 -34.21 44.60 43.26
C THR A 116 -32.66 44.47 43.19
N ALA A 117 -31.95 45.60 43.03
CA ALA A 117 -30.49 45.88 43.04
C ALA A 117 -29.67 45.40 44.27
N ASP A 118 -28.32 45.24 44.23
CA ASP A 118 -27.36 45.21 43.09
C ASP A 118 -26.01 44.58 43.51
N VAL A 119 -25.46 43.65 42.70
CA VAL A 119 -24.01 43.34 42.45
C VAL A 119 -23.97 42.32 41.27
N SER A 120 -22.96 42.39 40.39
CA SER A 120 -22.79 41.55 39.17
C SER A 120 -21.38 40.92 39.10
N PRO A 121 -21.04 39.96 38.20
CA PRO A 121 -21.81 39.41 37.05
C PRO A 121 -21.83 37.86 36.97
N ASN A 122 -21.97 37.29 35.76
CA ASN A 122 -21.74 35.89 35.36
C ASN A 122 -22.82 34.82 35.66
N SER A 123 -24.08 35.15 35.36
CA SER A 123 -25.05 34.15 34.90
C SER A 123 -24.62 33.52 33.57
N LEU A 124 -23.93 32.38 33.62
CA LEU A 124 -23.58 31.61 32.42
C LEU A 124 -24.86 31.14 31.71
N ALA A 125 -24.94 31.44 30.41
CA ALA A 125 -26.12 31.18 29.58
C ALA A 125 -26.70 29.77 29.75
N ARG A 126 -28.05 29.70 29.70
CA ARG A 126 -28.88 28.48 29.74
C ARG A 126 -28.51 27.54 28.58
N LYS A 127 -27.46 26.74 28.75
CA LYS A 127 -26.84 25.97 27.66
C LYS A 127 -27.84 25.00 27.03
N ARG A 128 -28.18 25.27 25.76
CA ARG A 128 -28.83 24.33 24.84
C ARG A 128 -28.20 22.94 25.00
N SER A 129 -29.03 21.90 24.88
CA SER A 129 -28.55 20.55 24.64
C SER A 129 -27.55 20.57 23.49
N LYS A 130 -26.33 20.03 23.70
CA LYS A 130 -25.38 19.80 22.62
C LYS A 130 -26.08 18.99 21.52
N SER A 131 -26.28 19.60 20.35
CA SER A 131 -26.63 18.88 19.13
C SER A 131 -25.45 17.98 18.75
N LEU A 132 -25.75 16.85 18.12
CA LEU A 132 -24.72 16.10 17.41
C LEU A 132 -24.25 16.93 16.21
N THR A 133 -22.94 16.95 15.97
CA THR A 133 -22.28 17.78 14.95
C THR A 133 -21.19 16.94 14.28
N PHE A 134 -20.94 17.16 12.98
CA PHE A 134 -19.96 16.41 12.19
C PHE A 134 -18.54 16.42 12.76
N SER A 135 -18.16 17.40 13.57
CA SER A 135 -16.91 17.41 14.35
C SER A 135 -16.72 16.17 15.25
N HIS A 136 -17.78 15.43 15.59
CA HIS A 136 -17.67 14.13 16.27
C HIS A 136 -17.26 13.00 15.33
N TYR A 137 -17.72 13.03 14.07
CA TYR A 137 -17.27 12.11 13.02
C TYR A 137 -15.84 12.42 12.58
N ASP A 138 -15.49 13.70 12.40
CA ASP A 138 -14.12 14.09 12.06
C ASP A 138 -13.13 13.69 13.17
N LYS A 139 -13.53 13.76 14.45
CA LYS A 139 -12.75 13.22 15.57
C LYS A 139 -12.67 11.68 15.54
N TYR A 140 -13.76 10.99 15.23
CA TYR A 140 -13.74 9.53 15.10
C TYR A 140 -12.77 9.09 13.98
N LEU A 141 -12.76 9.78 12.84
CA LEU A 141 -11.77 9.56 11.79
C LEU A 141 -10.33 9.77 12.27
N SER A 142 -10.06 10.77 13.13
CA SER A 142 -8.73 10.99 13.71
C SER A 142 -8.34 10.02 14.84
N GLN A 143 -9.22 9.08 15.20
CA GLN A 143 -8.95 8.03 16.20
C GLN A 143 -8.80 6.63 15.58
N LEU A 144 -8.85 6.53 14.25
CA LEU A 144 -8.61 5.29 13.51
C LEU A 144 -7.20 5.37 12.91
N ASP A 145 -6.28 4.56 13.42
CA ASP A 145 -4.91 4.54 12.92
C ASP A 145 -4.87 4.20 11.42
N PRO A 146 -4.00 4.85 10.62
CA PRO A 146 -3.92 4.65 9.18
C PRO A 146 -3.22 3.34 8.79
N ASN A 147 -2.98 2.42 9.73
CA ASN A 147 -1.91 1.43 9.63
C ASN A 147 -2.34 0.00 10.04
N ILE A 148 -3.49 -0.45 9.51
CA ILE A 148 -3.88 -1.87 9.53
C ILE A 148 -4.02 -2.34 8.08
N HIS A 149 -3.05 -3.14 7.64
CA HIS A 149 -2.92 -3.79 6.33
C HIS A 149 -2.89 -2.89 5.08
N GLN A 150 -1.68 -2.45 4.70
CA GLN A 150 -1.31 -2.18 3.30
C GLN A 150 0.10 -2.70 2.99
N PRO A 151 0.33 -3.38 1.85
CA PRO A 151 1.68 -3.60 1.32
C PRO A 151 2.28 -2.27 0.83
N LYS A 152 3.60 -2.11 0.96
CA LYS A 152 4.31 -0.86 0.65
C LYS A 152 4.53 -0.68 -0.86
N ILE A 153 3.82 0.23 -1.50
CA ILE A 153 4.27 0.85 -2.75
C ILE A 153 4.91 2.19 -2.40
N GLN A 154 6.22 2.32 -2.61
CA GLN A 154 6.95 3.56 -2.34
C GLN A 154 6.56 4.64 -3.35
N LYS A 155 6.46 5.90 -2.90
CA LYS A 155 6.19 7.05 -3.76
C LYS A 155 7.31 8.07 -3.60
N ALA A 156 7.98 8.40 -4.71
CA ALA A 156 9.10 9.33 -4.71
C ALA A 156 8.69 10.75 -4.24
N PRO A 157 9.57 11.49 -3.54
CA PRO A 157 9.29 12.85 -3.10
C PRO A 157 9.32 13.87 -4.26
N PRO A 158 8.60 14.99 -4.15
CA PRO A 158 8.65 16.06 -5.14
C PRO A 158 9.96 16.86 -5.05
N PRO A 159 10.49 17.38 -6.18
CA PRO A 159 11.68 18.22 -6.17
C PRO A 159 11.38 19.61 -5.56
N ALA A 160 12.37 20.18 -4.86
CA ALA A 160 12.29 21.50 -4.27
C ALA A 160 12.49 22.63 -5.30
N ALA A 161 11.99 23.82 -4.99
CA ALA A 161 12.26 25.04 -5.75
C ALA A 161 13.65 25.63 -5.39
N LEU A 162 14.26 26.33 -6.34
CA LEU A 162 15.49 27.11 -6.14
C LEU A 162 15.35 28.49 -6.78
N ASP A 163 15.81 29.52 -6.08
CA ASP A 163 15.77 30.92 -6.52
C ASP A 163 16.98 31.31 -7.40
N PRO A 164 16.89 32.39 -8.21
CA PRO A 164 17.86 32.66 -9.28
C PRO A 164 18.87 33.78 -8.94
N SER A 165 20.13 33.43 -8.63
CA SER A 165 21.22 34.43 -8.63
C SER A 165 22.65 33.89 -8.80
N THR A 166 23.15 33.82 -10.04
CA THR A 166 24.59 33.91 -10.34
C THR A 166 24.81 34.69 -11.65
N HIS A 167 25.58 35.77 -11.58
CA HIS A 167 26.11 36.44 -12.77
C HIS A 167 27.43 35.78 -13.18
N SER A 168 27.65 35.63 -14.49
CA SER A 168 29.00 35.55 -15.06
C SER A 168 29.05 36.36 -16.35
N LEU A 169 30.25 36.82 -16.72
CA LEU A 169 30.49 37.80 -17.79
C LEU A 169 31.58 37.29 -18.74
N PHE A 170 31.69 37.95 -19.90
CA PHE A 170 32.56 37.62 -21.05
C PHE A 170 32.10 36.34 -21.80
N SER A 171 32.13 36.26 -23.14
CA SER A 171 32.75 37.14 -24.15
C SER A 171 31.77 37.59 -25.26
N VAL A 172 32.25 38.45 -26.17
CA VAL A 172 31.42 39.30 -27.05
C VAL A 172 31.53 38.95 -28.54
N SER A 173 30.38 38.90 -29.23
CA SER A 173 30.20 38.94 -30.70
C SER A 173 30.62 37.66 -31.48
N THR A 174 29.98 37.24 -32.58
CA THR A 174 29.14 37.99 -33.54
C THR A 174 28.02 37.11 -34.16
N ARG A 175 26.93 37.76 -34.63
CA ARG A 175 25.84 37.25 -35.51
C ARG A 175 24.83 36.23 -34.94
N ARG A 176 23.83 36.80 -34.27
CA ARG A 176 22.37 36.56 -34.52
C ARG A 176 22.05 36.25 -36.00
N SER A 177 20.96 35.55 -36.37
CA SER A 177 19.90 34.82 -35.62
C SER A 177 18.88 34.22 -36.61
N TYR A 178 18.27 33.05 -36.34
CA TYR A 178 16.90 32.74 -36.85
C TYR A 178 16.12 31.58 -36.16
N PHE A 179 16.46 31.13 -34.94
CA PHE A 179 15.89 29.88 -34.37
C PHE A 179 15.07 30.01 -33.06
N SER A 180 14.69 31.22 -32.63
CA SER A 180 14.10 31.43 -31.29
C SER A 180 12.68 32.04 -31.29
N ILE A 181 11.83 31.60 -32.22
CA ILE A 181 10.41 32.03 -32.31
C ILE A 181 9.43 30.83 -32.34
N LYS A 182 9.89 29.58 -32.36
CA LYS A 182 9.02 28.39 -32.50
C LYS A 182 8.46 27.82 -31.18
N GLU A 183 9.20 27.81 -30.07
CA GLU A 183 8.70 27.32 -28.76
C GLU A 183 7.48 28.11 -28.27
N GLY A 184 7.50 29.44 -28.40
CA GLY A 184 6.47 30.32 -27.83
C GLY A 184 5.08 30.15 -28.45
N ILE A 185 4.98 29.63 -29.67
CA ILE A 185 3.73 29.59 -30.44
C ILE A 185 3.05 28.22 -30.35
N ARG A 186 3.79 27.11 -30.18
CA ARG A 186 3.20 25.76 -30.03
C ARG A 186 2.27 25.69 -28.81
N LYS A 187 2.68 26.26 -27.66
CA LYS A 187 1.90 26.29 -26.40
C LYS A 187 0.59 27.10 -26.45
N ILE A 188 0.40 27.96 -27.46
CA ILE A 188 -0.84 28.75 -27.63
C ILE A 188 -1.85 28.02 -28.53
N ARG A 189 -1.40 27.23 -29.51
CA ARG A 189 -2.29 26.64 -30.53
C ARG A 189 -3.09 25.42 -30.04
N TRP A 190 -2.60 24.68 -29.05
CA TRP A 190 -3.37 23.61 -28.40
C TRP A 190 -4.47 24.14 -27.46
N LYS A 191 -4.42 25.40 -27.00
CA LYS A 191 -5.43 25.98 -26.09
C LYS A 191 -6.62 26.65 -26.80
N ARG A 192 -6.86 26.34 -28.07
CA ARG A 192 -8.03 26.84 -28.84
C ARG A 192 -8.58 25.81 -29.85
N ARG A 193 -8.69 24.55 -29.45
CA ARG A 193 -9.47 23.53 -30.19
C ARG A 193 -10.21 22.54 -29.28
N SER A 194 -10.74 23.06 -28.18
CA SER A 194 -11.53 22.32 -27.19
C SER A 194 -12.72 23.18 -26.75
N ALA A 195 -13.79 23.16 -27.55
CA ALA A 195 -15.07 23.81 -27.26
C ALA A 195 -16.17 22.94 -27.86
N LEU A 196 -17.17 22.56 -27.05
CA LEU A 196 -18.17 21.53 -27.34
C LEU A 196 -17.59 20.16 -27.77
N MET A 197 -16.97 19.49 -26.79
CA MET A 197 -17.47 18.15 -26.47
C MET A 197 -17.94 18.22 -25.02
N GLU A 198 -19.21 17.88 -24.78
CA GLU A 198 -19.76 17.79 -23.42
C GLU A 198 -19.14 16.54 -22.78
N SER A 199 -18.20 16.71 -21.84
CA SER A 199 -17.51 15.59 -21.22
C SER A 199 -18.43 14.93 -20.18
N THR A 200 -19.23 13.95 -20.63
CA THR A 200 -20.08 13.11 -19.78
C THR A 200 -19.23 12.39 -18.74
N ILE A 201 -19.41 12.73 -17.46
CA ILE A 201 -18.69 12.08 -16.36
C ILE A 201 -19.60 10.97 -15.80
N SER A 202 -19.10 9.74 -15.73
CA SER A 202 -19.84 8.61 -15.18
C SER A 202 -19.65 8.46 -13.67
N CYS A 203 -20.68 7.98 -12.96
CA CYS A 203 -20.52 7.52 -11.58
C CYS A 203 -19.85 6.13 -11.55
N VAL A 204 -18.80 5.96 -10.72
CA VAL A 204 -18.07 4.68 -10.57
C VAL A 204 -18.97 3.51 -10.12
N CYS A 205 -20.02 3.77 -9.33
CA CYS A 205 -20.90 2.74 -8.76
C CYS A 205 -22.01 2.30 -9.72
N CYS A 206 -22.87 3.22 -10.17
CA CYS A 206 -24.01 2.89 -11.03
C CYS A 206 -23.72 2.97 -12.54
N ARG A 207 -22.54 3.48 -12.94
CA ARG A 207 -22.12 3.73 -14.34
C ARG A 207 -23.00 4.71 -15.14
N ASN A 208 -24.03 5.30 -14.54
CA ASN A 208 -24.83 6.36 -15.16
C ASN A 208 -23.94 7.57 -15.52
N GLU A 209 -24.19 8.14 -16.69
CA GLU A 209 -23.52 9.31 -17.25
C GLU A 209 -24.22 10.60 -16.82
N PHE A 210 -23.45 11.62 -16.45
CA PHE A 210 -23.96 12.92 -16.02
C PHE A 210 -23.32 14.05 -16.85
N ASN A 211 -24.19 14.90 -17.43
CA ASN A 211 -23.77 16.05 -18.25
C ASN A 211 -23.27 17.23 -17.41
N LYS A 212 -23.42 17.20 -16.08
CA LYS A 212 -23.09 18.31 -15.18
C LYS A 212 -22.23 17.85 -14.01
N SER A 213 -21.15 18.58 -13.76
CA SER A 213 -20.25 18.37 -12.62
C SER A 213 -20.84 18.77 -11.27
N THR A 214 -22.05 19.33 -11.22
CA THR A 214 -22.77 19.67 -9.97
C THR A 214 -23.38 18.44 -9.29
N ASP A 215 -23.71 17.42 -10.07
CA ASP A 215 -24.57 16.30 -9.64
C ASP A 215 -23.72 15.08 -9.22
N LEU A 216 -22.39 15.23 -9.32
CA LEU A 216 -21.37 14.27 -8.93
C LEU A 216 -20.47 14.86 -7.84
N HIS A 217 -19.97 13.98 -6.98
CA HIS A 217 -19.06 14.30 -5.90
C HIS A 217 -17.74 13.55 -6.08
N SER A 218 -16.66 14.32 -6.22
CA SER A 218 -15.27 13.82 -6.24
C SER A 218 -14.79 13.55 -4.81
N LEU A 219 -14.40 12.31 -4.54
CA LEU A 219 -13.78 11.90 -3.28
C LEU A 219 -12.27 12.19 -3.27
N PRO A 220 -11.61 12.29 -2.10
CA PRO A 220 -10.17 12.60 -2.01
C PRO A 220 -9.25 11.56 -2.68
N CYS A 221 -9.76 10.36 -2.96
CA CYS A 221 -9.08 9.32 -3.72
C CYS A 221 -9.19 9.48 -5.25
N GLY A 222 -9.86 10.52 -5.74
CA GLY A 222 -10.03 10.85 -7.17
C GLY A 222 -11.31 10.31 -7.82
N HIS A 223 -12.02 9.36 -7.19
CA HIS A 223 -13.22 8.75 -7.76
C HIS A 223 -14.49 9.64 -7.65
N THR A 224 -15.36 9.55 -8.66
CA THR A 224 -16.61 10.31 -8.80
C THR A 224 -17.86 9.46 -8.57
N TYR A 225 -18.76 9.94 -7.72
CA TYR A 225 -20.04 9.27 -7.42
C TYR A 225 -21.21 10.24 -7.48
N CYS A 226 -22.40 9.76 -7.86
CA CYS A 226 -23.63 10.53 -7.71
C CYS A 226 -24.12 10.52 -6.25
N ALA A 227 -25.02 11.44 -5.93
CA ALA A 227 -25.60 11.57 -4.59
C ALA A 227 -26.27 10.27 -4.10
N ASP A 228 -27.00 9.56 -4.95
CA ASP A 228 -27.75 8.35 -4.59
C ASP A 228 -26.84 7.16 -4.22
N CYS A 229 -25.77 6.92 -4.99
CA CYS A 229 -24.82 5.86 -4.68
C CYS A 229 -24.06 6.14 -3.38
N LEU A 230 -23.79 7.42 -3.08
CA LEU A 230 -23.19 7.81 -1.81
C LEU A 230 -24.18 7.74 -0.65
N SER A 231 -25.45 8.14 -0.81
CA SER A 231 -26.45 8.02 0.26
C SER A 231 -26.65 6.55 0.65
N ILE A 232 -26.74 5.64 -0.32
CA ILE A 232 -26.80 4.19 -0.07
C ILE A 232 -25.54 3.69 0.67
N MET A 233 -24.35 4.09 0.23
CA MET A 233 -23.08 3.70 0.88
C MET A 233 -23.02 4.19 2.34
N ILE A 234 -23.48 5.41 2.61
CA ILE A 234 -23.51 5.99 3.95
C ILE A 234 -24.60 5.33 4.81
N GLN A 235 -25.79 5.05 4.28
CA GLN A 235 -26.86 4.33 4.98
C GLN A 235 -26.43 2.90 5.37
N GLN A 236 -25.72 2.18 4.50
CA GLN A 236 -25.12 0.89 4.85
C GLN A 236 -24.14 1.02 6.02
N ALA A 237 -23.27 2.03 6.03
CA ALA A 237 -22.38 2.31 7.15
C ALA A 237 -23.12 2.67 8.46
N THR A 238 -24.36 3.19 8.40
CA THR A 238 -25.17 3.39 9.63
C THR A 238 -25.73 2.10 10.22
N THR A 239 -25.77 1.03 9.44
CA THR A 239 -26.33 -0.27 9.84
C THR A 239 -25.24 -1.26 10.22
N ASP A 240 -24.21 -1.38 9.39
CA ASP A 240 -23.13 -2.37 9.53
C ASP A 240 -21.87 -1.72 10.14
N GLU A 241 -21.47 -2.17 11.33
CA GLU A 241 -20.29 -1.66 12.03
C GLU A 241 -18.99 -1.84 11.22
N SER A 242 -18.86 -2.94 10.47
CA SER A 242 -17.71 -3.22 9.60
C SER A 242 -17.59 -2.29 8.39
N LYS A 243 -18.64 -1.51 8.08
CA LYS A 243 -18.66 -0.51 6.99
C LYS A 243 -18.50 0.92 7.51
N MET A 244 -18.31 1.12 8.81
CA MET A 244 -18.05 2.41 9.44
C MET A 244 -16.53 2.58 9.68
N PRO A 245 -15.91 3.71 9.29
CA PRO A 245 -16.46 4.81 8.49
C PRO A 245 -16.69 4.40 7.03
N PRO A 246 -17.64 5.05 6.32
CA PRO A 246 -17.80 4.85 4.89
C PRO A 246 -16.51 5.26 4.16
N ARG A 247 -15.95 4.34 3.36
CA ARG A 247 -14.67 4.49 2.65
C ARG A 247 -14.86 4.34 1.14
N CYS A 248 -13.99 4.99 0.38
CA CYS A 248 -13.77 4.66 -1.03
C CYS A 248 -12.29 4.28 -1.21
N CYS A 249 -12.05 3.11 -1.79
CA CYS A 249 -10.74 2.45 -1.75
C CYS A 249 -10.28 2.35 -0.28
N THR A 250 -9.17 3.00 0.08
CA THR A 250 -8.61 2.99 1.43
C THR A 250 -8.99 4.20 2.28
N GLN A 251 -9.48 5.28 1.66
CA GLN A 251 -9.70 6.57 2.32
C GLN A 251 -11.14 6.73 2.84
N PRO A 252 -11.35 7.25 4.07
CA PRO A 252 -12.67 7.57 4.59
C PRO A 252 -13.27 8.79 3.87
N ILE A 253 -14.60 8.79 3.70
CA ILE A 253 -15.33 9.91 3.11
C ILE A 253 -15.45 11.04 4.14
N PRO A 254 -15.04 12.29 3.82
CA PRO A 254 -15.04 13.39 4.77
C PRO A 254 -16.46 13.88 5.10
N GLY A 255 -16.67 14.33 6.35
CA GLY A 255 -17.98 14.77 6.85
C GLY A 255 -18.60 15.92 6.03
N SER A 256 -17.77 16.76 5.41
CA SER A 256 -18.18 17.88 4.54
C SER A 256 -18.83 17.46 3.21
N ILE A 257 -18.67 16.19 2.79
CA ILE A 257 -19.39 15.60 1.65
C ILE A 257 -20.68 14.95 2.15
N ILE A 258 -20.59 14.14 3.22
CA ILE A 258 -21.74 13.47 3.86
C ILE A 258 -22.85 14.48 4.25
N GLN A 259 -22.47 15.63 4.81
CA GLN A 259 -23.38 16.71 5.21
C GLN A 259 -24.14 17.37 4.04
N LYS A 260 -23.63 17.25 2.80
CA LYS A 260 -24.30 17.82 1.60
C LYS A 260 -25.31 16.86 0.97
N ILE A 261 -25.11 15.56 1.16
CA ILE A 261 -25.87 14.49 0.50
C ILE A 261 -27.07 14.06 1.36
N LEU A 262 -26.85 13.84 2.66
CA LEU A 262 -27.88 13.37 3.57
C LEU A 262 -28.87 14.48 3.96
N THR A 263 -30.15 14.12 4.13
CA THR A 263 -31.15 14.99 4.77
C THR A 263 -30.84 15.21 6.26
N ARG A 264 -31.43 16.23 6.90
CA ARG A 264 -31.18 16.51 8.34
C ARG A 264 -31.52 15.36 9.28
N GLU A 265 -32.46 14.50 8.91
CA GLU A 265 -32.88 13.36 9.73
C GLU A 265 -31.88 12.19 9.59
N GLU A 266 -31.44 11.90 8.36
CA GLU A 266 -30.36 10.95 8.09
C GLU A 266 -29.02 11.40 8.68
N GLN A 267 -28.67 12.69 8.61
CA GLN A 267 -27.48 13.25 9.28
C GLN A 267 -27.53 12.98 10.79
N HIS A 268 -28.70 13.10 11.42
CA HIS A 268 -28.87 12.83 12.84
C HIS A 268 -28.84 11.32 13.17
N ALA A 269 -29.34 10.45 12.28
CA ALA A 269 -29.19 9.00 12.40
C ALA A 269 -27.72 8.56 12.23
N PHE A 270 -27.03 9.06 11.20
CA PHE A 270 -25.61 8.83 10.95
C PHE A 270 -24.75 9.24 12.14
N LEU A 271 -24.94 10.45 12.68
CA LEU A 271 -24.17 10.92 13.84
C LEU A 271 -24.48 10.16 15.13
N LYS A 272 -25.63 9.47 15.24
CA LYS A 272 -25.88 8.49 16.31
C LYS A 272 -25.13 7.18 16.09
N ALA A 273 -25.19 6.63 14.88
CA ALA A 273 -24.48 5.40 14.51
C ALA A 273 -22.97 5.56 14.71
N VAL A 274 -22.38 6.67 14.23
CA VAL A 274 -21.00 7.05 14.50
C VAL A 274 -20.70 7.08 15.99
N LEU A 275 -21.55 7.71 16.82
CA LEU A 275 -21.30 7.77 18.27
C LEU A 275 -21.38 6.37 18.90
N GLN A 276 -22.34 5.53 18.49
CA GLN A 276 -22.49 4.15 18.95
C GLN A 276 -21.27 3.29 18.60
N PHE A 277 -20.85 3.27 17.34
CA PHE A 277 -19.70 2.49 16.89
C PHE A 277 -18.36 3.04 17.42
N SER A 278 -18.24 4.36 17.61
CA SER A 278 -17.06 4.97 18.25
C SER A 278 -16.89 4.65 19.74
N THR A 279 -17.95 4.15 20.40
CA THR A 279 -17.82 3.56 21.75
C THR A 279 -17.53 2.07 21.64
N PRO A 280 -16.54 1.52 22.36
CA PRO A 280 -16.24 0.08 22.33
C PRO A 280 -17.41 -0.73 22.93
N TRP A 281 -17.58 -1.97 22.50
CA TRP A 281 -18.81 -2.75 22.72
C TRP A 281 -19.08 -3.03 24.21
N GLU A 282 -18.02 -3.18 25.00
CA GLU A 282 -18.02 -3.28 26.47
C GLU A 282 -18.68 -2.05 27.10
N ALA A 283 -18.39 -0.85 26.58
CA ALA A 283 -18.92 0.42 27.08
C ALA A 283 -20.30 0.80 26.53
N ARG A 284 -20.83 0.07 25.53
CA ARG A 284 -22.16 0.37 24.95
C ARG A 284 -23.27 0.04 25.95
N VAL A 285 -24.08 1.04 26.27
CA VAL A 285 -25.28 0.91 27.12
C VAL A 285 -26.52 1.19 26.29
N PHE A 286 -27.41 0.20 26.22
CA PHE A 286 -28.72 0.32 25.57
C PHE A 286 -29.83 0.45 26.63
N CYS A 287 -30.98 0.97 26.23
CA CYS A 287 -32.12 1.09 27.13
C CYS A 287 -32.78 -0.29 27.37
N PRO A 288 -32.84 -0.81 28.62
CA PRO A 288 -33.40 -2.13 28.94
C PRO A 288 -34.94 -2.20 28.82
N ASN A 289 -35.59 -1.07 28.55
CA ASN A 289 -36.99 -1.02 28.14
C ASN A 289 -37.10 -1.47 26.66
N THR A 290 -37.70 -2.65 26.45
CA THR A 290 -37.90 -3.28 25.13
C THR A 290 -38.66 -2.41 24.13
N ALA A 291 -39.57 -1.55 24.60
CA ALA A 291 -40.29 -0.60 23.76
C ALA A 291 -39.46 0.66 23.38
N CYS A 292 -38.21 0.77 23.84
CA CYS A 292 -37.34 1.92 23.59
C CYS A 292 -36.06 1.57 22.84
N GLY A 293 -35.31 0.53 23.28
CA GLY A 293 -34.07 0.01 22.67
C GLY A 293 -32.86 0.97 22.56
N GLU A 294 -33.07 2.29 22.60
CA GLU A 294 -32.12 3.34 22.24
C GLU A 294 -30.77 3.22 22.97
N PHE A 295 -29.69 3.33 22.20
CA PHE A 295 -28.34 3.54 22.71
C PHE A 295 -28.25 4.82 23.55
N ILE A 296 -27.56 4.76 24.69
CA ILE A 296 -27.42 5.84 25.66
C ILE A 296 -25.98 6.35 25.63
N PRO A 297 -25.69 7.52 25.00
CA PRO A 297 -24.35 8.06 24.93
C PRO A 297 -23.71 8.28 26.32
N PRO A 298 -22.42 7.92 26.50
CA PRO A 298 -21.71 8.18 27.75
C PRO A 298 -21.65 9.69 28.04
N ARG A 299 -21.67 10.05 29.33
CA ARG A 299 -21.69 11.44 29.79
C ARG A 299 -20.51 11.75 30.70
N ASN A 300 -19.68 12.72 30.33
CA ASN A 300 -18.60 13.28 31.16
C ASN A 300 -19.12 14.07 32.40
N ARG A 301 -20.38 13.90 32.79
CA ARG A 301 -20.99 14.44 34.00
C ARG A 301 -21.77 13.31 34.66
N ILE A 302 -21.05 12.64 35.54
CA ILE A 302 -21.53 11.63 36.46
C ILE A 302 -22.11 12.37 37.67
N ASP A 303 -23.32 12.02 38.11
CA ASP A 303 -23.91 12.65 39.29
C ASP A 303 -23.24 12.09 40.56
N PRO A 304 -22.63 12.91 41.44
CA PRO A 304 -21.79 12.42 42.54
C PRO A 304 -22.56 11.69 43.66
N LYS A 305 -23.89 11.59 43.56
CA LYS A 305 -24.73 10.75 44.43
C LYS A 305 -25.08 9.39 43.81
N HIS A 306 -25.00 9.26 42.49
CA HIS A 306 -25.38 8.06 41.74
C HIS A 306 -24.38 7.79 40.60
N PRO A 307 -23.14 7.34 40.91
CA PRO A 307 -22.07 7.30 39.91
C PRO A 307 -22.31 6.36 38.72
N PHE A 308 -23.17 5.36 38.93
CA PHE A 308 -23.41 4.27 37.98
C PHE A 308 -24.79 4.33 37.31
N ASP A 309 -25.60 5.36 37.55
CA ASP A 309 -26.94 5.49 36.98
C ASP A 309 -26.97 6.46 35.78
N VAL A 310 -27.60 6.07 34.67
CA VAL A 310 -27.87 6.95 33.52
C VAL A 310 -29.34 6.94 33.13
N VAL A 311 -29.89 8.12 32.84
CA VAL A 311 -31.27 8.32 32.43
C VAL A 311 -31.39 8.34 30.89
N CYS A 312 -32.19 7.43 30.32
CA CYS A 312 -32.48 7.41 28.89
C CYS A 312 -33.25 8.67 28.45
N ARG A 313 -32.85 9.29 27.33
CA ARG A 313 -33.47 10.55 26.86
C ARG A 313 -34.86 10.38 26.25
N LYS A 314 -35.17 9.24 25.63
CA LYS A 314 -36.48 8.95 25.03
C LYS A 314 -37.54 8.63 26.09
N CYS A 315 -37.33 7.58 26.87
CA CYS A 315 -38.34 7.02 27.80
C CYS A 315 -38.15 7.38 29.28
N ARG A 316 -37.06 8.08 29.65
CA ARG A 316 -36.69 8.43 31.04
C ARG A 316 -36.42 7.25 32.00
N THR A 317 -36.38 6.01 31.52
CA THR A 317 -35.90 4.85 32.31
C THR A 317 -34.49 5.09 32.83
N ARG A 318 -34.23 4.71 34.08
CA ARG A 318 -32.89 4.73 34.71
C ARG A 318 -32.21 3.38 34.53
N VAL A 319 -30.96 3.40 34.10
CA VAL A 319 -30.16 2.22 33.72
C VAL A 319 -28.85 2.24 34.50
N CYS A 320 -28.44 1.11 35.06
CA CYS A 320 -27.11 0.97 35.65
C CYS A 320 -26.08 0.71 34.53
N ILE A 321 -24.96 1.44 34.53
CA ILE A 321 -23.87 1.28 33.55
C ILE A 321 -23.27 -0.13 33.66
N MET A 322 -23.00 -0.59 34.89
CA MET A 322 -22.26 -1.82 35.18
C MET A 322 -23.02 -3.08 34.73
N CYS A 323 -24.22 -3.31 35.24
CA CYS A 323 -25.02 -4.50 34.88
C CYS A 323 -25.88 -4.32 33.61
N LYS A 324 -25.90 -3.13 33.00
CA LYS A 324 -26.71 -2.74 31.82
C LYS A 324 -28.24 -2.97 31.97
N ARG A 325 -28.73 -3.19 33.19
CA ARG A 325 -30.13 -3.41 33.56
C ARG A 325 -30.74 -2.16 34.20
N ASN A 326 -32.00 -2.23 34.63
CA ASN A 326 -32.65 -1.16 35.39
C ASN A 326 -31.83 -0.75 36.63
N ALA A 327 -31.73 0.56 36.87
CA ALA A 327 -31.02 1.12 38.02
C ALA A 327 -31.54 0.59 39.36
N HIS A 328 -30.63 0.44 40.33
CA HIS A 328 -30.92 -0.17 41.62
C HIS A 328 -31.55 0.83 42.62
N ALA A 329 -31.97 0.32 43.79
CA ALA A 329 -32.48 1.15 44.87
C ALA A 329 -31.36 2.03 45.45
N ILE A 330 -31.71 3.21 45.96
CA ILE A 330 -30.76 4.14 46.59
C ILE A 330 -30.06 3.43 47.75
N GLY A 331 -28.73 3.36 47.73
CA GLY A 331 -27.97 2.61 48.73
C GLY A 331 -27.98 1.09 48.51
N LYS A 332 -28.09 0.61 47.27
CA LYS A 332 -27.66 -0.75 46.88
C LYS A 332 -26.60 -0.66 45.79
N ASP A 333 -25.52 -1.42 45.98
CA ASP A 333 -24.41 -1.50 45.04
C ASP A 333 -24.79 -2.49 43.91
N CYS A 334 -24.02 -2.55 42.82
CA CYS A 334 -24.34 -3.40 41.68
C CYS A 334 -24.01 -4.89 41.96
N PRO A 335 -24.97 -5.84 41.88
CA PRO A 335 -24.74 -7.27 42.11
C PRO A 335 -24.12 -7.98 40.90
N SER A 336 -23.42 -7.24 40.05
CA SER A 336 -22.63 -7.75 38.92
C SER A 336 -21.30 -6.99 38.79
N ASP A 337 -20.95 -6.25 39.85
CA ASP A 337 -19.66 -5.59 40.03
C ASP A 337 -18.71 -6.58 40.72
N TRP A 338 -18.14 -7.48 39.91
CA TRP A 338 -17.28 -8.56 40.38
C TRP A 338 -15.97 -8.04 40.98
N GLU A 339 -15.50 -6.87 40.54
CA GLU A 339 -14.34 -6.18 41.11
C GLU A 339 -14.66 -5.72 42.54
N LEU A 340 -15.80 -5.05 42.75
CA LEU A 340 -16.25 -4.67 44.08
C LEU A 340 -16.53 -5.91 44.95
N GLU A 341 -17.12 -6.98 44.41
CA GLU A 341 -17.35 -8.22 45.16
C GLU A 341 -16.04 -8.91 45.56
N ALA A 342 -15.06 -8.96 44.67
CA ALA A 342 -13.73 -9.50 44.96
C ALA A 342 -12.98 -8.65 45.99
N VAL A 343 -13.02 -7.32 45.88
CA VAL A 343 -12.41 -6.38 46.83
C VAL A 343 -13.13 -6.40 48.19
N LEU A 344 -14.44 -6.68 48.23
CA LEU A 344 -15.17 -6.93 49.48
C LEU A 344 -14.77 -8.27 50.12
N LYS A 345 -14.68 -9.35 49.35
CA LYS A 345 -14.22 -10.67 49.84
C LYS A 345 -12.75 -10.64 50.29
N MET A 346 -11.90 -9.87 49.61
CA MET A 346 -10.52 -9.62 50.04
C MET A 346 -10.51 -8.80 51.33
N GLY A 347 -11.28 -7.70 51.38
CA GLY A 347 -11.42 -6.88 52.57
C GLY A 347 -11.96 -7.64 53.78
N GLU A 348 -12.89 -8.57 53.60
CA GLU A 348 -13.39 -9.43 54.69
C GLU A 348 -12.31 -10.38 55.25
N LYS A 349 -11.40 -10.88 54.39
CA LYS A 349 -10.23 -11.68 54.80
C LYS A 349 -9.19 -10.81 55.52
N SER A 350 -8.74 -9.72 54.91
CA SER A 350 -7.80 -8.73 55.49
C SER A 350 -8.43 -7.82 56.56
N GLY A 351 -9.64 -8.14 57.04
CA GLY A 351 -10.33 -7.44 58.13
C GLY A 351 -10.85 -6.02 57.85
N TRP A 352 -10.65 -5.46 56.65
CA TRP A 352 -11.13 -4.14 56.23
C TRP A 352 -12.65 -3.99 56.42
N ARG A 353 -13.08 -2.86 56.99
CA ARG A 353 -14.50 -2.60 57.30
C ARG A 353 -15.08 -1.46 56.46
N ARG A 354 -16.25 -1.69 55.86
CA ARG A 354 -17.02 -0.63 55.17
C ARG A 354 -17.60 0.38 56.15
N CYS A 355 -17.44 1.67 55.87
CA CYS A 355 -18.12 2.71 56.63
C CYS A 355 -19.63 2.74 56.32
N TYR A 356 -20.49 2.74 57.35
CA TYR A 356 -21.96 2.77 57.19
C TYR A 356 -22.49 3.96 56.36
N LYS A 357 -21.79 5.12 56.38
CA LYS A 357 -22.27 6.38 55.79
C LYS A 357 -21.86 6.57 54.33
N CYS A 358 -20.62 6.20 53.96
CA CYS A 358 -20.10 6.41 52.60
C CYS A 358 -19.66 5.12 51.88
N ARG A 359 -19.75 3.96 52.53
CA ARG A 359 -19.45 2.61 52.00
C ARG A 359 -18.04 2.33 51.48
N SER A 360 -17.16 3.33 51.50
CA SER A 360 -15.72 3.15 51.39
C SER A 360 -15.25 2.10 52.38
N LEU A 361 -14.41 1.17 51.92
CA LEU A 361 -13.61 0.34 52.81
C LEU A 361 -12.64 1.23 53.59
N VAL A 362 -12.37 0.82 54.82
CA VAL A 362 -11.41 1.43 55.73
C VAL A 362 -10.59 0.30 56.32
N GLU A 363 -9.28 0.52 56.38
CA GLU A 363 -8.29 -0.36 56.98
C GLU A 363 -7.92 0.15 58.38
N LEU A 364 -7.63 -0.75 59.30
CA LEU A 364 -7.05 -0.45 60.61
C LEU A 364 -5.57 -0.85 60.57
N SER A 365 -4.70 0.12 60.28
CA SER A 365 -3.26 -0.11 60.30
C SER A 365 -2.75 -0.39 61.71
N GLN A 366 -3.11 0.46 62.68
CA GLN A 366 -2.83 0.29 64.11
C GLN A 366 -3.89 1.03 64.96
N GLY A 367 -4.19 0.52 66.17
CA GLY A 367 -4.88 1.27 67.22
C GLY A 367 -6.27 0.78 67.62
N CYS A 368 -6.95 1.59 68.44
CA CYS A 368 -8.20 1.25 69.12
C CYS A 368 -9.38 0.97 68.18
N THR A 369 -10.41 0.32 68.71
CA THR A 369 -11.58 -0.15 67.93
C THR A 369 -12.51 0.96 67.41
N HIS A 370 -12.22 2.24 67.74
CA HIS A 370 -12.89 3.44 67.23
C HIS A 370 -12.29 3.89 65.89
N MET A 371 -13.10 3.92 64.84
CA MET A 371 -12.67 4.31 63.50
C MET A 371 -13.42 5.55 63.01
N THR A 372 -12.68 6.55 62.51
CA THR A 372 -13.25 7.76 61.89
C THR A 372 -12.99 7.75 60.39
N CYS A 373 -14.04 7.55 59.59
CA CYS A 373 -13.93 7.55 58.13
C CYS A 373 -13.67 8.97 57.57
N ARG A 374 -13.07 9.05 56.38
CA ARG A 374 -12.86 10.28 55.59
C ARG A 374 -14.15 11.11 55.38
N CYS A 375 -15.33 10.50 55.45
CA CYS A 375 -16.65 11.16 55.42
C CYS A 375 -17.13 11.75 56.78
N LYS A 376 -16.24 11.78 57.78
CA LYS A 376 -16.47 12.18 59.19
C LYS A 376 -17.53 11.35 59.93
N ALA A 377 -17.76 10.11 59.50
CA ALA A 377 -18.55 9.14 60.25
C ALA A 377 -17.66 8.40 61.24
N GLN A 378 -18.07 8.34 62.51
CA GLN A 378 -17.44 7.54 63.54
C GLN A 378 -18.20 6.21 63.71
N PHE A 379 -17.46 5.11 63.69
CA PHE A 379 -17.99 3.75 63.79
C PHE A 379 -16.96 2.83 64.44
N CYS A 380 -17.37 1.65 64.89
CA CYS A 380 -16.42 0.64 65.33
C CYS A 380 -15.87 -0.16 64.15
N TYR A 381 -14.56 -0.41 64.14
CA TYR A 381 -13.95 -1.26 63.12
C TYR A 381 -14.47 -2.71 63.17
N ILE A 382 -14.55 -3.29 64.37
CA ILE A 382 -15.04 -4.65 64.59
C ILE A 382 -16.55 -4.73 64.32
N CYS A 383 -17.34 -3.96 65.08
CA CYS A 383 -18.80 -4.12 65.12
C CYS A 383 -19.55 -3.41 63.98
N GLY A 384 -18.88 -2.52 63.21
CA GLY A 384 -19.49 -1.75 62.11
C GLY A 384 -20.53 -0.69 62.52
N ALA A 385 -21.07 -0.81 63.74
CA ALA A 385 -22.07 0.08 64.31
C ALA A 385 -21.53 1.51 64.52
N ILE A 386 -22.48 2.45 64.59
CA ILE A 386 -22.21 3.86 64.90
C ILE A 386 -21.55 3.93 66.29
N TRP A 387 -20.48 4.71 66.40
CA TRP A 387 -19.78 4.90 67.67
C TRP A 387 -20.45 5.99 68.49
N ASP A 388 -20.78 5.71 69.75
CA ASP A 388 -21.29 6.71 70.68
C ASP A 388 -20.14 7.29 71.52
N PRO A 389 -19.91 8.62 71.54
CA PRO A 389 -18.86 9.25 72.35
C PRO A 389 -18.98 9.00 73.87
N SER A 390 -20.15 8.60 74.37
CA SER A 390 -20.44 8.36 75.79
C SER A 390 -20.48 6.87 76.19
N VAL A 391 -20.59 5.93 75.24
CA VAL A 391 -20.74 4.49 75.50
C VAL A 391 -19.73 3.61 74.74
N GLY A 392 -19.20 4.06 73.60
CA GLY A 392 -18.25 3.30 72.76
C GLY A 392 -18.90 2.60 71.56
N CYS A 393 -18.41 1.41 71.17
CA CYS A 393 -19.18 0.49 70.34
C CYS A 393 -20.35 -0.07 71.18
N PRO A 394 -21.61 0.02 70.73
CA PRO A 394 -22.76 -0.53 71.47
C PRO A 394 -22.68 -2.04 71.79
N ASN A 395 -21.80 -2.77 71.10
CA ASN A 395 -21.59 -4.22 71.26
C ASN A 395 -20.31 -4.55 72.06
N PHE A 396 -19.69 -3.59 72.77
CA PHE A 396 -18.56 -3.78 73.70
C PHE A 396 -17.38 -4.62 73.14
N CYS A 397 -16.99 -4.37 71.89
CA CYS A 397 -15.95 -5.17 71.23
C CYS A 397 -14.53 -4.74 71.63
N ASN A 398 -13.86 -5.59 72.41
CA ASN A 398 -12.41 -5.62 72.58
C ASN A 398 -11.79 -6.39 71.39
N GLY A 399 -10.67 -5.92 70.83
CA GLY A 399 -10.18 -6.40 69.52
C GLY A 399 -8.84 -7.12 69.49
N ASP A 400 -8.05 -7.00 70.55
CA ASP A 400 -6.59 -7.04 70.39
C ASP A 400 -6.06 -8.46 70.14
N GLU A 401 -6.66 -9.47 70.76
CA GLU A 401 -6.33 -10.90 70.55
C GLU A 401 -6.64 -11.38 69.12
N GLU A 402 -7.70 -10.85 68.51
CA GLU A 402 -8.14 -11.21 67.16
C GLU A 402 -7.31 -10.49 66.09
N LEU A 403 -6.75 -9.32 66.41
CA LEU A 403 -5.80 -8.60 65.56
C LEU A 403 -4.42 -9.27 65.56
N GLU A 404 -3.93 -9.71 66.73
CA GLU A 404 -2.61 -10.34 66.81
C GLU A 404 -2.58 -11.73 66.18
N ARG A 405 -3.67 -12.53 66.31
CA ARG A 405 -3.79 -13.82 65.60
C ARG A 405 -3.62 -13.67 64.08
N ARG A 406 -4.19 -12.61 63.50
CA ARG A 406 -4.18 -12.37 62.05
C ARG A 406 -2.79 -12.04 61.53
N ARG A 407 -1.97 -11.32 62.31
CA ARG A 407 -0.56 -11.04 61.94
C ARG A 407 0.23 -12.32 61.78
N ILE A 408 0.12 -13.23 62.75
CA ILE A 408 0.77 -14.54 62.71
C ILE A 408 0.28 -15.38 61.52
N GLU A 409 -1.01 -15.29 61.18
CA GLU A 409 -1.60 -15.96 60.00
C GLU A 409 -1.24 -15.29 58.65
N GLU A 410 -0.86 -14.01 58.64
CA GLU A 410 -0.36 -13.30 57.46
C GLU A 410 1.14 -13.55 57.26
N GLU A 411 1.96 -13.40 58.31
CA GLU A 411 3.40 -13.70 58.31
C GLU A 411 3.68 -15.17 57.92
N ALA A 412 2.90 -16.13 58.43
CA ALA A 412 3.04 -17.54 58.07
C ALA A 412 2.72 -17.81 56.58
N ARG A 413 1.74 -17.09 56.01
CA ARG A 413 1.33 -17.22 54.61
C ARG A 413 2.35 -16.58 53.66
N GLU A 414 2.94 -15.46 54.06
CA GLU A 414 4.02 -14.83 53.30
C GLU A 414 5.26 -15.71 53.30
N ALA A 415 5.64 -16.29 54.45
CA ALA A 415 6.73 -17.26 54.55
C ALA A 415 6.49 -18.54 53.72
N GLU A 416 5.25 -19.05 53.64
CA GLU A 416 4.89 -20.19 52.78
C GLU A 416 5.07 -19.85 51.29
N LEU A 417 4.62 -18.67 50.86
CA LEU A 417 4.79 -18.19 49.47
C LEU A 417 6.25 -17.86 49.11
N GLU A 418 7.08 -17.44 50.07
CA GLU A 418 8.51 -17.26 49.86
C GLU A 418 9.25 -18.60 49.78
N ALA A 419 8.87 -19.58 50.61
CA ALA A 419 9.38 -20.96 50.52
C ALA A 419 9.00 -21.64 49.19
N GLU A 420 7.77 -21.43 48.69
CA GLU A 420 7.35 -21.95 47.39
C GLU A 420 8.19 -21.35 46.24
N LYS A 421 8.39 -20.03 46.22
CA LYS A 421 9.24 -19.36 45.22
C LYS A 421 10.68 -19.85 45.30
N ALA A 422 11.27 -19.95 46.49
CA ALA A 422 12.63 -20.45 46.68
C ALA A 422 12.77 -21.90 46.18
N ALA A 423 11.74 -22.74 46.35
CA ALA A 423 11.70 -24.09 45.78
C ALA A 423 11.60 -24.09 44.24
N GLN A 424 10.79 -23.20 43.66
CA GLN A 424 10.69 -23.03 42.19
C GLN A 424 12.00 -22.50 41.59
N GLU A 425 12.66 -21.54 42.22
CA GLU A 425 13.97 -21.01 41.80
C GLU A 425 15.09 -22.05 41.94
N ALA A 426 15.08 -22.85 43.01
CA ALA A 426 16.01 -23.98 43.18
C ALA A 426 15.78 -25.08 42.12
N ALA A 427 14.53 -25.39 41.78
CA ALA A 427 14.21 -26.33 40.71
C ALA A 427 14.66 -25.81 39.33
N ALA A 428 14.36 -24.55 39.01
CA ALA A 428 14.75 -23.94 37.74
C ALA A 428 16.27 -23.81 37.56
N THR A 429 17.02 -23.53 38.64
CA THR A 429 18.49 -23.49 38.60
C THR A 429 19.12 -24.88 38.49
N ALA A 430 18.51 -25.92 39.09
CA ALA A 430 18.92 -27.32 38.87
C ALA A 430 18.66 -27.77 37.42
N GLU A 431 17.48 -27.49 36.88
CA GLU A 431 17.11 -27.80 35.47
C GLU A 431 18.04 -27.08 34.47
N ALA A 432 18.39 -25.82 34.75
CA ALA A 432 19.35 -25.07 33.94
C ALA A 432 20.77 -25.66 34.00
N ALA A 433 21.20 -26.15 35.17
CA ALA A 433 22.49 -26.84 35.31
C ALA A 433 22.53 -28.18 34.54
N GLU A 434 21.46 -28.97 34.62
CA GLU A 434 21.32 -30.23 33.87
C GLU A 434 21.38 -30.01 32.35
N LYS A 435 20.69 -28.96 31.85
CA LYS A 435 20.76 -28.55 30.44
C LYS A 435 22.17 -28.17 29.99
N ILE A 436 22.86 -27.32 30.75
CA ILE A 436 24.25 -26.92 30.48
C ILE A 436 25.22 -28.11 30.51
N GLU A 437 24.92 -29.17 31.27
CA GLU A 437 25.71 -30.41 31.24
C GLU A 437 25.36 -31.29 30.03
N ALA A 438 24.08 -31.42 29.67
CA ALA A 438 23.64 -32.12 28.47
C ALA A 438 24.19 -31.48 27.17
N GLU A 439 24.33 -30.16 27.14
CA GLU A 439 25.00 -29.40 26.08
C GLU A 439 26.53 -29.64 26.00
N LYS A 440 27.16 -30.10 27.07
CA LYS A 440 28.58 -30.51 27.04
C LYS A 440 28.68 -31.95 26.52
N ARG A 441 27.83 -32.85 27.01
CA ARG A 441 27.77 -34.26 26.54
C ARG A 441 27.52 -34.36 25.03
N THR A 442 26.75 -33.46 24.41
CA THR A 442 26.60 -33.41 22.95
C THR A 442 27.88 -32.92 22.26
N ARG A 443 28.44 -31.78 22.70
CA ARG A 443 29.64 -31.16 22.12
C ARG A 443 30.88 -32.06 22.20
N ASP A 444 31.01 -32.81 23.29
CA ASP A 444 32.15 -33.69 23.54
C ASP A 444 31.97 -35.09 22.87
N SER A 445 30.84 -35.35 22.21
CA SER A 445 30.55 -36.63 21.56
C SER A 445 31.04 -36.67 20.10
N PRO A 446 31.88 -37.66 19.72
CA PRO A 446 32.40 -37.76 18.36
C PRO A 446 31.34 -38.13 17.32
N GLN A 447 30.19 -38.66 17.73
CA GLN A 447 29.09 -38.97 16.82
C GLN A 447 28.32 -37.71 16.41
N PHE A 448 28.05 -36.80 17.36
CA PHE A 448 27.44 -35.50 17.08
C PHE A 448 28.38 -34.62 16.25
N ALA A 449 29.68 -34.59 16.57
CA ALA A 449 30.68 -33.85 15.78
C ALA A 449 30.72 -34.32 14.31
N LYS A 450 30.72 -35.63 14.07
CA LYS A 450 30.67 -36.18 12.70
C LYS A 450 29.36 -35.87 11.97
N LEU A 451 28.23 -35.82 12.69
CA LEU A 451 26.96 -35.41 12.08
C LEU A 451 27.00 -33.93 11.66
N ASP A 452 27.57 -33.05 12.50
CA ASP A 452 27.75 -31.63 12.20
C ASP A 452 28.64 -31.40 10.96
N GLU A 453 29.78 -32.10 10.88
CA GLU A 453 30.65 -32.11 9.69
C GLU A 453 29.88 -32.47 8.40
N LEU A 454 29.05 -33.52 8.45
CA LEU A 454 28.24 -33.96 7.29
C LEU A 454 27.14 -32.96 6.91
N MET A 455 26.48 -32.32 7.89
CA MET A 455 25.49 -31.27 7.61
C MET A 455 26.16 -30.02 7.04
N ALA A 456 27.35 -29.63 7.53
CA ALA A 456 28.12 -28.52 6.99
C ALA A 456 28.59 -28.79 5.55
N GLU A 457 29.00 -30.02 5.25
CA GLU A 457 29.31 -30.48 3.89
C GLU A 457 28.08 -30.42 2.95
N GLU A 458 26.90 -30.84 3.41
CA GLU A 458 25.65 -30.74 2.64
C GLU A 458 25.22 -29.28 2.41
N LEU A 459 25.37 -28.44 3.43
CA LEU A 459 25.08 -27.01 3.35
C LEU A 459 25.95 -26.30 2.31
N GLU A 460 27.26 -26.55 2.30
CA GLU A 460 28.16 -25.91 1.33
C GLU A 460 27.91 -26.38 -0.10
N ARG A 461 27.64 -27.68 -0.32
CA ARG A 461 27.22 -28.17 -1.65
C ARG A 461 25.94 -27.49 -2.12
N PHE A 462 24.97 -27.29 -1.23
CA PHE A 462 23.74 -26.56 -1.56
C PHE A 462 23.99 -25.08 -1.88
N ARG A 463 24.87 -24.38 -1.14
CA ARG A 463 25.28 -23.00 -1.45
C ARG A 463 25.93 -22.89 -2.83
N VAL A 464 26.87 -23.77 -3.16
CA VAL A 464 27.54 -23.81 -4.47
C VAL A 464 26.54 -24.06 -5.59
N TYR A 465 25.61 -25.01 -5.42
CA TYR A 465 24.52 -25.27 -6.36
C TYR A 465 23.61 -24.04 -6.54
N MET A 466 23.20 -23.37 -5.46
CA MET A 466 22.39 -22.14 -5.54
C MET A 466 23.12 -21.02 -6.30
N ARG A 467 24.42 -20.80 -6.04
CA ARG A 467 25.21 -19.75 -6.71
C ARG A 467 25.39 -20.06 -8.20
N LYS A 468 25.70 -21.31 -8.56
CA LYS A 468 25.78 -21.80 -9.95
C LYS A 468 24.48 -21.56 -10.72
N THR A 469 23.35 -21.97 -10.16
CA THR A 469 22.04 -21.93 -10.85
C THR A 469 21.52 -20.48 -10.98
N LYS A 470 21.67 -19.64 -9.94
CA LYS A 470 21.41 -18.19 -10.03
C LYS A 470 22.25 -17.54 -11.14
N TRP A 471 23.55 -17.86 -11.21
CA TRP A 471 24.46 -17.33 -12.23
C TRP A 471 24.06 -17.77 -13.65
N LEU A 472 23.73 -19.05 -13.87
CA LEU A 472 23.26 -19.55 -15.17
C LEU A 472 21.99 -18.83 -15.65
N MET A 473 21.02 -18.61 -14.74
CA MET A 473 19.80 -17.84 -15.03
C MET A 473 20.13 -16.37 -15.39
N TRP A 474 21.00 -15.70 -14.63
CA TRP A 474 21.41 -14.32 -14.90
C TRP A 474 22.14 -14.19 -16.24
N THR A 475 23.06 -15.09 -16.56
CA THR A 475 23.78 -15.12 -17.85
C THR A 475 22.79 -15.33 -19.01
N ARG A 476 21.90 -16.33 -18.91
CA ARG A 476 20.82 -16.58 -19.89
C ARG A 476 19.97 -15.34 -20.16
N GLN A 477 19.63 -14.59 -19.11
CA GLN A 477 18.83 -13.38 -19.23
C GLN A 477 19.62 -12.19 -19.80
N ALA A 478 20.89 -12.03 -19.44
CA ALA A 478 21.77 -11.03 -20.02
C ALA A 478 21.89 -11.22 -21.54
N GLU A 479 22.07 -12.46 -22.01
CA GLU A 479 22.09 -12.81 -23.43
C GLU A 479 20.75 -12.52 -24.13
N LYS A 480 19.62 -13.00 -23.58
CA LYS A 480 18.25 -12.70 -24.10
C LYS A 480 18.03 -11.19 -24.28
N LYS A 481 18.45 -10.40 -23.28
CA LYS A 481 18.29 -8.94 -23.24
C LYS A 481 19.23 -8.25 -24.25
N GLN A 482 20.50 -8.65 -24.30
CA GLN A 482 21.49 -8.09 -25.22
C GLN A 482 21.11 -8.36 -26.68
N ALA A 483 20.77 -9.60 -27.03
CA ALA A 483 20.29 -9.97 -28.36
C ALA A 483 19.01 -9.20 -28.77
N THR A 484 18.18 -8.81 -27.80
CA THR A 484 17.00 -7.96 -28.05
C THR A 484 17.38 -6.49 -28.26
N VAL A 485 18.33 -5.96 -27.48
CA VAL A 485 18.90 -4.63 -27.69
C VAL A 485 19.52 -4.51 -29.08
N ASP A 486 20.29 -5.51 -29.50
CA ASP A 486 21.02 -5.53 -30.77
C ASP A 486 20.08 -5.70 -31.98
N ARG A 487 19.07 -6.58 -31.90
CA ARG A 487 18.01 -6.66 -32.93
C ARG A 487 17.35 -5.29 -33.16
N TYR A 488 17.14 -4.52 -32.10
CA TYR A 488 16.48 -3.20 -32.21
C TYR A 488 17.42 -2.06 -32.62
N SER A 489 18.71 -2.05 -32.26
CA SER A 489 19.67 -1.06 -32.79
C SER A 489 19.80 -1.22 -34.31
N ASP A 490 19.94 -2.46 -34.79
CA ASP A 490 19.96 -2.82 -36.21
C ASP A 490 18.74 -2.26 -36.97
N LEU A 491 17.53 -2.46 -36.43
CA LEU A 491 16.29 -1.97 -37.03
C LEU A 491 16.20 -0.43 -37.03
N ILE A 492 16.65 0.21 -35.94
CA ILE A 492 16.68 1.67 -35.79
C ILE A 492 17.69 2.30 -36.76
N GLU A 493 18.88 1.73 -36.94
CA GLU A 493 19.87 2.22 -37.92
C GLU A 493 19.39 2.02 -39.36
N LYS A 494 18.87 0.84 -39.69
CA LYS A 494 18.26 0.55 -41.00
C LYS A 494 17.03 1.43 -41.27
N MET A 495 16.35 1.96 -40.24
CA MET A 495 15.32 3.00 -40.40
C MET A 495 15.92 4.39 -40.61
N LYS A 496 16.86 4.83 -39.76
CA LYS A 496 17.55 6.13 -39.87
C LYS A 496 18.22 6.31 -41.24
N GLU A 497 18.82 5.27 -41.80
CA GLU A 497 19.43 5.31 -43.13
C GLU A 497 18.39 5.56 -44.25
N ARG A 498 17.22 4.91 -44.18
CA ARG A 498 16.09 5.15 -45.09
C ARG A 498 15.50 6.56 -44.91
N HIS A 499 15.46 7.06 -43.68
CA HIS A 499 14.98 8.41 -43.36
C HIS A 499 15.93 9.48 -43.94
N ALA A 500 17.25 9.31 -43.78
CA ALA A 500 18.26 10.16 -44.39
C ALA A 500 18.21 10.13 -45.93
N LYS A 501 18.09 8.96 -46.56
CA LYS A 501 17.96 8.82 -48.02
C LYS A 501 16.71 9.52 -48.57
N THR A 502 15.57 9.43 -47.88
CA THR A 502 14.32 10.09 -48.30
C THR A 502 14.31 11.60 -48.02
N ALA A 503 14.99 12.05 -46.96
CA ALA A 503 15.26 13.46 -46.69
C ALA A 503 16.13 14.09 -47.79
N ALA A 504 17.30 13.51 -48.07
CA ALA A 504 18.23 14.01 -49.09
C ALA A 504 17.60 14.09 -50.49
N HIS A 505 16.80 13.09 -50.89
CA HIS A 505 16.09 13.13 -52.17
C HIS A 505 14.97 14.20 -52.21
N LEU A 506 14.39 14.57 -51.06
CA LEU A 506 13.47 15.71 -51.00
C LEU A 506 14.24 17.04 -51.12
N GLU A 507 15.40 17.17 -50.49
CA GLU A 507 16.27 18.36 -50.56
C GLU A 507 16.81 18.60 -51.98
N GLU A 508 17.27 17.54 -52.67
CA GLU A 508 17.71 17.60 -54.07
C GLU A 508 16.64 18.18 -54.99
N ARG A 509 15.40 17.67 -54.91
CA ARG A 509 14.23 18.20 -55.63
C ARG A 509 13.85 19.63 -55.23
N GLN A 510 14.17 20.07 -54.01
CA GLN A 510 13.95 21.45 -53.58
C GLN A 510 14.98 22.39 -54.21
N ILE A 511 16.25 21.96 -54.28
CA ILE A 511 17.34 22.71 -54.92
C ILE A 511 17.07 22.85 -56.42
N GLU A 512 16.72 21.76 -57.11
CA GLU A 512 16.33 21.74 -58.53
C GLU A 512 15.21 22.75 -58.82
N ALA A 513 14.10 22.68 -58.06
CA ALA A 513 12.97 23.59 -58.22
C ALA A 513 13.29 25.07 -57.91
N GLU A 514 14.26 25.36 -57.02
CA GLU A 514 14.71 26.74 -56.80
C GLU A 514 15.66 27.22 -57.91
N MET A 515 16.51 26.35 -58.46
CA MET A 515 17.37 26.66 -59.61
C MET A 515 16.54 26.97 -60.86
N ASP A 516 15.52 26.18 -61.16
CA ASP A 516 14.57 26.44 -62.25
C ASP A 516 13.80 27.75 -62.05
N LEU A 517 13.28 28.00 -60.83
CA LEU A 517 12.61 29.27 -60.54
C LEU A 517 13.56 30.45 -60.78
N ARG A 518 14.79 30.41 -60.26
CA ARG A 518 15.80 31.45 -60.52
C ARG A 518 16.05 31.63 -62.02
N SER A 519 16.25 30.55 -62.77
CA SER A 519 16.47 30.59 -64.22
C SER A 519 15.33 31.26 -64.99
N THR A 520 14.07 30.94 -64.67
CA THR A 520 12.89 31.58 -65.31
C THR A 520 12.75 33.06 -64.93
N LEU A 521 13.07 33.44 -63.69
CA LEU A 521 13.06 34.83 -63.25
C LEU A 521 14.14 35.65 -63.96
N ASP A 522 15.37 35.13 -64.04
CA ASP A 522 16.49 35.66 -64.81
C ASP A 522 16.14 35.91 -66.29
N GLN A 523 15.50 34.94 -66.94
CA GLN A 523 15.02 35.07 -68.32
C GLN A 523 13.96 36.18 -68.45
N SER A 524 13.04 36.28 -67.48
CA SER A 524 12.03 37.34 -67.46
C SER A 524 12.66 38.73 -67.31
N GLU A 525 13.66 38.88 -66.44
CA GLU A 525 14.39 40.14 -66.26
C GLU A 525 15.17 40.54 -67.52
N LYS A 526 15.85 39.58 -68.16
CA LYS A 526 16.52 39.78 -69.45
C LYS A 526 15.52 40.25 -70.52
N SER A 527 14.32 39.67 -70.58
CA SER A 527 13.26 40.10 -71.50
C SER A 527 12.75 41.53 -71.22
N VAL A 528 12.60 41.90 -69.94
CA VAL A 528 12.19 43.25 -69.51
C VAL A 528 13.25 44.29 -69.86
N LYS A 529 14.54 43.97 -69.64
CA LYS A 529 15.67 44.83 -70.01
C LYS A 529 15.82 45.01 -71.53
N ILE A 530 15.63 43.95 -72.32
CA ILE A 530 15.65 44.03 -73.79
C ILE A 530 14.46 44.87 -74.30
N ARG A 531 13.26 44.68 -73.75
CA ARG A 531 12.09 45.49 -74.10
C ARG A 531 12.28 46.96 -73.75
N LEU A 532 12.85 47.28 -72.59
CA LEU A 532 13.22 48.65 -72.22
C LEU A 532 14.15 49.26 -73.27
N LYS A 533 15.29 48.63 -73.57
CA LYS A 533 16.25 49.13 -74.58
C LYS A 533 15.62 49.40 -75.95
N HIS A 534 14.67 48.55 -76.36
CA HIS A 534 13.93 48.75 -77.61
C HIS A 534 12.94 49.92 -77.53
N MET A 535 12.29 50.14 -76.38
CA MET A 535 11.37 51.26 -76.17
C MET A 535 12.10 52.60 -75.94
N GLU A 536 13.25 52.57 -75.26
CA GLU A 536 14.22 53.68 -75.15
C GLU A 536 14.66 54.11 -76.56
N ALA A 537 15.24 53.20 -77.34
CA ALA A 537 15.64 53.47 -78.73
C ALA A 537 14.46 53.81 -79.69
N TYR A 538 13.22 53.48 -79.32
CA TYR A 538 12.03 53.92 -80.07
C TYR A 538 11.73 55.40 -79.80
N CYS A 539 11.75 55.81 -78.53
CA CYS A 539 11.47 57.18 -78.07
C CYS A 539 12.62 58.16 -78.35
N ASP A 540 13.87 57.73 -78.15
CA ASP A 540 15.09 58.52 -78.39
C ASP A 540 15.39 58.71 -79.89
N GLY A 541 14.70 57.96 -80.76
CA GLY A 541 14.88 57.95 -82.22
C GLY A 541 14.44 59.22 -82.97
N LEU A 542 14.49 60.39 -82.33
CA LEU A 542 14.15 61.69 -82.89
C LEU A 542 15.26 62.16 -83.86
N GLY A 543 14.91 62.34 -85.14
CA GLY A 543 15.71 63.13 -86.09
C GLY A 543 16.85 62.42 -86.84
N ARG A 544 17.01 61.09 -86.75
CA ARG A 544 17.97 60.32 -87.59
C ARG A 544 17.28 59.40 -88.61
N THR A 545 16.67 59.99 -89.62
CA THR A 545 16.25 59.31 -90.86
C THR A 545 17.25 59.61 -91.98
N GLN A 546 18.04 58.61 -92.40
CA GLN A 546 18.97 58.74 -93.54
C GLN A 546 18.31 58.50 -94.92
N ASN A 547 17.06 58.04 -94.96
CA ASN A 547 16.26 57.85 -96.18
C ASN A 547 15.09 58.84 -96.18
N SER A 548 14.79 59.45 -97.33
CA SER A 548 13.90 60.63 -97.45
C SER A 548 12.41 60.35 -97.64
N ASP A 549 12.04 59.12 -98.02
CA ASP A 549 10.72 58.85 -98.64
C ASP A 549 9.73 58.16 -97.69
N LEU A 550 9.87 58.36 -96.38
CA LEU A 550 8.96 57.82 -95.36
C LEU A 550 8.45 58.92 -94.40
N PRO A 551 7.21 58.84 -93.90
CA PRO A 551 6.65 59.85 -93.00
C PRO A 551 7.48 60.01 -91.70
N PRO A 552 7.58 61.24 -91.15
CA PRO A 552 8.35 61.49 -89.94
C PRO A 552 7.77 60.72 -88.74
N ARG A 553 8.63 60.03 -88.00
CA ARG A 553 8.25 59.24 -86.82
C ARG A 553 7.89 60.17 -85.66
N VAL A 554 6.62 60.17 -85.26
CA VAL A 554 6.12 60.92 -84.10
C VAL A 554 5.96 60.00 -82.90
N VAL A 555 6.67 60.28 -81.81
CA VAL A 555 6.47 59.63 -80.50
C VAL A 555 5.24 60.26 -79.84
N THR A 556 4.29 59.45 -79.41
CA THR A 556 3.05 59.95 -78.78
C THR A 556 3.18 59.98 -77.25
N GLU A 557 2.34 60.77 -76.59
CA GLU A 557 2.26 60.77 -75.11
C GLU A 557 1.93 59.37 -74.56
N ARG A 558 1.20 58.55 -75.33
CA ARG A 558 0.90 57.15 -74.99
C ARG A 558 2.16 56.30 -74.91
N ASP A 559 3.12 56.51 -75.81
CA ASP A 559 4.37 55.74 -75.86
C ASP A 559 5.28 56.07 -74.67
N LEU A 560 5.35 57.36 -74.29
CA LEU A 560 6.06 57.81 -73.09
C LEU A 560 5.41 57.24 -71.81
N ARG A 561 4.08 57.21 -71.72
CA ARG A 561 3.36 56.56 -70.61
C ARG A 561 3.64 55.05 -70.57
N LEU A 562 3.74 54.36 -71.70
CA LEU A 562 4.10 52.94 -71.79
C LEU A 562 5.56 52.68 -71.37
N LEU A 563 6.50 53.56 -71.73
CA LEU A 563 7.89 53.49 -71.26
C LEU A 563 7.97 53.67 -69.74
N GLY A 564 7.26 54.65 -69.18
CA GLY A 564 7.15 54.84 -67.72
C GLY A 564 6.56 53.62 -66.99
N GLN A 565 5.53 52.98 -67.56
CA GLN A 565 5.01 51.71 -67.04
C GLN A 565 6.07 50.59 -67.06
N GLN A 566 6.84 50.48 -68.14
CA GLN A 566 7.89 49.45 -68.26
C GLN A 566 9.07 49.70 -67.29
N TYR A 567 9.38 50.96 -66.93
CA TYR A 567 10.32 51.26 -65.83
C TYR A 567 9.76 50.84 -64.46
N ASN A 568 8.50 51.15 -64.15
CA ASN A 568 7.86 50.69 -62.92
C ASN A 568 7.84 49.16 -62.81
N VAL A 569 7.71 48.45 -63.93
CA VAL A 569 7.87 46.99 -64.00
C VAL A 569 9.30 46.56 -63.64
N ARG A 570 10.33 47.16 -64.25
CA ARG A 570 11.76 46.88 -63.92
C ARG A 570 12.03 47.07 -62.43
N ASP A 571 11.63 48.20 -61.87
CA ASP A 571 11.95 48.58 -60.48
C ASP A 571 11.13 47.78 -59.45
N GLY A 572 10.04 47.16 -59.88
CA GLY A 572 9.27 46.19 -59.09
C GLY A 572 9.77 44.75 -59.17
N MET A 573 10.56 44.36 -60.19
CA MET A 573 10.89 42.95 -60.45
C MET A 573 11.69 42.30 -59.32
N GLU A 574 12.74 42.96 -58.78
CA GLU A 574 13.57 42.38 -57.71
C GLU A 574 12.73 41.97 -56.48
N ARG A 575 11.80 42.83 -56.05
CA ARG A 575 10.90 42.56 -54.92
C ARG A 575 9.95 41.40 -55.23
N LEU A 576 9.44 41.32 -56.46
CA LEU A 576 8.55 40.26 -56.93
C LEU A 576 9.28 38.92 -57.11
N HIS A 577 10.56 38.95 -57.51
CA HIS A 577 11.44 37.79 -57.59
C HIS A 577 11.73 37.24 -56.19
N GLN A 578 12.15 38.10 -55.26
CA GLN A 578 12.40 37.72 -53.88
C GLN A 578 11.14 37.18 -53.18
N ALA A 579 9.97 37.79 -53.43
CA ALA A 579 8.71 37.30 -52.89
C ALA A 579 8.36 35.89 -53.42
N LYS A 580 8.55 35.62 -54.72
CA LYS A 580 8.33 34.28 -55.30
C LYS A 580 9.29 33.23 -54.71
N ILE A 581 10.57 33.57 -54.56
CA ILE A 581 11.59 32.67 -53.98
C ILE A 581 11.27 32.38 -52.51
N ASN A 582 10.87 33.39 -51.73
CA ASN A 582 10.46 33.19 -50.33
C ASN A 582 9.23 32.27 -50.24
N VAL A 583 8.18 32.50 -51.03
CA VAL A 583 6.97 31.66 -51.03
C VAL A 583 7.26 30.22 -51.47
N LEU A 584 8.21 30.00 -52.39
CA LEU A 584 8.70 28.66 -52.72
C LEU A 584 9.36 28.02 -51.50
N ARG A 585 10.34 28.70 -50.89
CA ARG A 585 11.08 28.21 -49.71
C ARG A 585 10.19 27.91 -48.51
N ASP A 586 9.22 28.78 -48.20
CA ASP A 586 8.27 28.54 -47.11
C ASP A 586 7.45 27.26 -47.35
N ARG A 587 7.05 27.01 -48.59
CA ARG A 587 6.32 25.80 -49.00
C ARG A 587 7.22 24.56 -49.04
N GLN A 588 8.51 24.71 -49.30
CA GLN A 588 9.51 23.65 -49.26
C GLN A 588 9.84 23.26 -47.81
N ALA A 589 10.19 24.24 -46.97
CA ALA A 589 10.46 24.08 -45.54
C ALA A 589 9.29 23.42 -44.79
N LYS A 590 8.03 23.78 -45.09
CA LYS A 590 6.87 23.10 -44.50
C LYS A 590 6.76 21.62 -44.89
N ARG A 591 7.10 21.25 -46.13
CA ARG A 591 7.14 19.83 -46.53
C ARG A 591 8.29 19.08 -45.86
N MET A 592 9.41 19.75 -45.62
CA MET A 592 10.54 19.17 -44.88
C MET A 592 10.18 18.93 -43.41
N GLU A 593 9.58 19.92 -42.73
CA GLU A 593 9.07 19.77 -41.37
C GLU A 593 8.05 18.62 -41.27
N GLU A 594 7.07 18.57 -42.18
CA GLU A 594 6.12 17.45 -42.23
C GLU A 594 6.76 16.08 -42.52
N LEU A 595 7.90 16.02 -43.21
CA LEU A 595 8.63 14.75 -43.42
C LEU A 595 9.34 14.33 -42.14
N LEU A 596 10.06 15.26 -41.51
CA LEU A 596 10.81 15.01 -40.27
C LEU A 596 9.86 14.63 -39.11
N GLU A 597 8.74 15.32 -38.93
CA GLU A 597 7.74 14.99 -37.90
C GLU A 597 7.16 13.57 -38.06
N ARG A 598 7.07 13.03 -39.29
CA ARG A 598 6.66 11.63 -39.54
C ARG A 598 7.80 10.66 -39.25
N GLN A 599 9.01 10.98 -39.71
CA GLN A 599 10.22 10.17 -39.49
C GLN A 599 10.58 10.03 -37.99
N GLU A 600 10.36 11.09 -37.21
CA GLU A 600 10.50 11.11 -35.75
C GLU A 600 9.49 10.18 -35.09
N GLN A 601 8.20 10.33 -35.41
CA GLN A 601 7.13 9.46 -34.93
C GLN A 601 7.23 7.99 -35.37
N GLU A 602 7.99 7.68 -36.43
CA GLU A 602 8.26 6.30 -36.85
C GLU A 602 9.42 5.68 -36.06
N LEU A 603 10.42 6.48 -35.67
CA LEU A 603 11.50 6.06 -34.79
C LEU A 603 11.04 5.91 -33.33
N GLU A 604 10.21 6.84 -32.84
CA GLU A 604 9.55 6.80 -31.52
C GLU A 604 8.80 5.47 -31.33
N LYS A 605 7.97 5.08 -32.30
CA LYS A 605 7.24 3.80 -32.31
C LYS A 605 8.13 2.54 -32.43
N LEU A 606 9.42 2.68 -32.71
CA LEU A 606 10.39 1.58 -32.59
C LEU A 606 11.10 1.57 -31.23
N THR A 607 11.36 2.73 -30.63
CA THR A 607 11.88 2.79 -29.25
C THR A 607 10.83 2.31 -28.26
N ASP A 608 9.57 2.72 -28.38
CA ASP A 608 8.47 2.26 -27.53
C ASP A 608 8.34 0.72 -27.53
N LYS A 609 8.49 0.10 -28.71
CA LYS A 609 8.44 -1.37 -28.87
C LYS A 609 9.67 -2.07 -28.31
N LYS A 610 10.86 -1.47 -28.47
CA LYS A 610 12.09 -1.97 -27.85
C LYS A 610 11.94 -1.97 -26.33
N GLU A 611 11.43 -0.87 -25.77
CA GLU A 611 11.21 -0.72 -24.34
C GLU A 611 10.15 -1.72 -23.83
N GLN A 612 9.05 -1.91 -24.56
CA GLN A 612 8.05 -2.92 -24.24
C GLN A 612 8.57 -4.37 -24.32
N GLU A 613 9.38 -4.73 -25.32
CA GLU A 613 10.02 -6.07 -25.36
C GLU A 613 11.01 -6.26 -24.19
N ILE A 614 11.73 -5.21 -23.78
CA ILE A 614 12.65 -5.27 -22.63
C ILE A 614 11.89 -5.33 -21.30
N GLU A 615 10.74 -4.64 -21.17
CA GLU A 615 9.86 -4.70 -20.00
C GLU A 615 9.24 -6.11 -19.86
N ASN A 616 8.72 -6.68 -20.95
CA ASN A 616 8.20 -8.06 -20.96
C ASN A 616 9.29 -9.06 -20.54
N LEU A 617 10.49 -8.98 -21.12
CA LEU A 617 11.62 -9.83 -20.72
C LEU A 617 12.00 -9.64 -19.24
N ALA A 618 11.85 -8.45 -18.67
CA ALA A 618 12.07 -8.21 -17.25
C ALA A 618 10.96 -8.80 -16.37
N THR A 619 9.69 -8.78 -16.81
CA THR A 619 8.59 -9.45 -16.10
C THR A 619 8.67 -10.97 -16.17
N ASP A 620 9.14 -11.53 -17.29
CA ASP A 620 9.38 -12.98 -17.43
C ASP A 620 10.53 -13.41 -16.51
N PHE A 621 11.61 -12.64 -16.48
CA PHE A 621 12.75 -12.87 -15.59
C PHE A 621 12.38 -12.78 -14.11
N ALA A 622 11.58 -11.79 -13.71
CA ALA A 622 11.11 -11.69 -12.34
C ALA A 622 10.26 -12.90 -11.93
N GLN A 623 9.54 -13.54 -12.87
CA GLN A 623 8.83 -14.79 -12.63
C GLN A 623 9.77 -16.01 -12.56
N GLU A 624 10.78 -16.10 -13.46
CA GLU A 624 11.85 -17.11 -13.36
C GLU A 624 12.52 -17.05 -11.97
N GLU A 625 12.93 -15.86 -11.52
CA GLU A 625 13.53 -15.62 -10.20
C GLU A 625 12.60 -15.96 -9.04
N ASP A 626 11.32 -15.55 -9.07
CA ASP A 626 10.33 -15.87 -8.04
C ASP A 626 10.11 -17.39 -7.90
N THR A 627 10.15 -18.15 -9.02
CA THR A 627 10.02 -19.61 -8.98
C THR A 627 11.27 -20.29 -8.42
N LEU A 628 12.46 -19.84 -8.82
CA LEU A 628 13.75 -20.36 -8.32
C LEU A 628 13.93 -20.09 -6.82
N VAL A 629 13.51 -18.92 -6.34
CA VAL A 629 13.52 -18.60 -4.89
C VAL A 629 12.57 -19.51 -4.11
N ARG A 630 11.41 -19.90 -4.68
CA ARG A 630 10.48 -20.84 -4.03
C ARG A 630 11.07 -22.25 -3.96
N THR A 631 11.53 -22.81 -5.09
CA THR A 631 12.12 -24.17 -5.10
C THR A 631 13.35 -24.29 -4.21
N PHE A 632 14.17 -23.23 -4.10
CA PHE A 632 15.30 -23.20 -3.17
C PHE A 632 14.84 -23.15 -1.71
N ASN A 633 13.79 -22.39 -1.37
CA ASN A 633 13.25 -22.37 -0.01
C ASN A 633 12.59 -23.70 0.38
N ASP A 634 11.90 -24.38 -0.54
CA ASP A 634 11.29 -25.68 -0.31
C ASP A 634 12.35 -26.77 -0.12
N ARG A 635 13.38 -26.81 -0.98
CA ARG A 635 14.56 -27.69 -0.81
C ARG A 635 15.33 -27.41 0.48
N LYS A 636 15.53 -26.13 0.85
CA LYS A 636 16.14 -25.69 2.11
C LYS A 636 15.34 -26.18 3.33
N GLN A 637 14.01 -26.07 3.30
CA GLN A 637 13.14 -26.61 4.35
C GLN A 637 13.20 -28.14 4.43
N ARG A 638 13.17 -28.86 3.30
CA ARG A 638 13.27 -30.33 3.26
C ARG A 638 14.59 -30.79 3.88
N LEU A 639 15.69 -30.17 3.48
CA LEU A 639 17.03 -30.44 4.02
C LEU A 639 17.12 -30.17 5.53
N GLN A 640 16.59 -29.04 6.01
CA GLN A 640 16.50 -28.74 7.45
C GLN A 640 15.67 -29.77 8.22
N ARG A 641 14.52 -30.21 7.69
CA ARG A 641 13.68 -31.26 8.31
C ARG A 641 14.44 -32.60 8.40
N ARG A 642 15.21 -32.94 7.36
CA ARG A 642 16.05 -34.15 7.32
C ARG A 642 17.16 -34.11 8.37
N TRP A 643 17.83 -32.96 8.53
CA TRP A 643 18.81 -32.74 9.58
C TRP A 643 18.22 -32.83 10.99
N LEU A 644 17.06 -32.22 11.24
CA LEU A 644 16.36 -32.34 12.53
C LEU A 644 16.06 -33.81 12.87
N LEU A 645 15.51 -34.58 11.92
CA LEU A 645 15.28 -36.02 12.12
C LEU A 645 16.58 -36.78 12.44
N ALA A 646 17.66 -36.53 11.70
CA ALA A 646 18.95 -37.17 11.94
C ALA A 646 19.52 -36.84 13.34
N ILE A 647 19.40 -35.59 13.79
CA ILE A 647 19.81 -35.15 15.13
C ILE A 647 18.97 -35.83 16.22
N GLU A 648 17.64 -35.88 16.06
CA GLU A 648 16.77 -36.50 17.06
C GLU A 648 16.92 -38.03 17.14
N ILE A 649 17.17 -38.69 16.00
CA ILE A 649 17.51 -40.12 15.92
C ILE A 649 18.83 -40.37 16.67
N LEU A 650 19.90 -39.65 16.33
CA LEU A 650 21.22 -39.85 16.95
C LEU A 650 21.17 -39.59 18.48
N ARG A 651 20.44 -38.56 18.90
CA ARG A 651 20.19 -38.27 20.32
C ARG A 651 19.51 -39.46 21.02
N LYS A 652 18.46 -40.04 20.43
CA LYS A 652 17.75 -41.18 21.02
C LYS A 652 18.60 -42.46 21.03
N GLU A 653 19.33 -42.75 19.96
CA GLU A 653 20.26 -43.89 19.90
C GLU A 653 21.35 -43.78 20.98
N LEU A 654 21.87 -42.58 21.25
CA LEU A 654 22.85 -42.34 22.31
C LEU A 654 22.25 -42.39 23.72
N GLU A 655 21.07 -41.81 23.94
CA GLU A 655 20.34 -41.90 25.21
C GLU A 655 20.04 -43.36 25.60
N GLU A 656 19.67 -44.22 24.65
CA GLU A 656 19.46 -45.66 24.91
C GLU A 656 20.77 -46.40 25.23
N GLN A 657 21.88 -46.01 24.59
CA GLN A 657 23.19 -46.64 24.77
C GLN A 657 23.86 -46.28 26.10
N THR A 658 23.91 -44.98 26.46
CA THR A 658 24.63 -44.51 27.66
C THR A 658 23.72 -44.33 28.87
N LYS A 659 22.40 -44.14 28.67
CA LYS A 659 21.40 -43.80 29.69
C LYS A 659 21.58 -42.42 30.33
N GLU A 660 22.35 -41.56 29.68
CA GLU A 660 22.51 -40.15 30.02
C GLU A 660 21.68 -39.29 29.05
N GLN A 661 21.16 -38.15 29.52
CA GLN A 661 20.45 -37.21 28.65
C GLN A 661 21.42 -36.39 27.79
N TYR A 662 21.06 -36.15 26.53
CA TYR A 662 21.78 -35.29 25.61
C TYR A 662 20.90 -34.10 25.20
N ALA A 663 21.50 -32.93 25.00
CA ALA A 663 20.81 -31.81 24.37
C ALA A 663 20.43 -32.15 22.91
N SER A 664 19.67 -31.28 22.26
CA SER A 664 19.67 -31.29 20.79
C SER A 664 20.98 -30.69 20.28
N LEU A 665 21.40 -31.07 19.09
CA LEU A 665 22.41 -30.32 18.33
C LEU A 665 21.68 -29.15 17.65
N ASP A 666 22.32 -27.98 17.59
CA ASP A 666 21.80 -26.86 16.81
C ASP A 666 21.88 -27.14 15.30
N LEU A 667 20.96 -26.59 14.52
CA LEU A 667 21.07 -26.65 13.05
C LEU A 667 22.17 -25.71 12.54
N PRO A 668 22.94 -26.11 11.51
CA PRO A 668 23.89 -25.23 10.86
C PRO A 668 23.27 -23.91 10.42
N VAL A 669 23.91 -22.80 10.81
CA VAL A 669 23.44 -21.46 10.48
C VAL A 669 23.56 -21.23 8.98
N TRP A 670 22.41 -20.92 8.38
CA TRP A 670 22.34 -20.42 7.02
C TRP A 670 22.87 -18.98 7.04
N PRO A 671 23.90 -18.63 6.24
CA PRO A 671 24.33 -17.25 6.12
C PRO A 671 23.15 -16.40 5.68
N ASP A 672 23.09 -15.15 6.13
CA ASP A 672 22.14 -14.21 5.54
C ASP A 672 22.41 -14.11 4.03
N ASP A 673 21.35 -14.06 3.21
CA ASP A 673 21.42 -13.88 1.76
C ASP A 673 21.81 -12.42 1.40
N THR A 674 22.89 -11.91 2.01
CA THR A 674 23.48 -10.59 1.79
C THR A 674 24.55 -10.58 0.70
N GLU A 675 24.89 -11.74 0.10
CA GLU A 675 25.75 -11.79 -1.11
C GLU A 675 25.12 -10.92 -2.21
N THR A 676 25.66 -9.72 -2.37
CA THR A 676 25.19 -8.77 -3.38
C THR A 676 25.54 -9.25 -4.79
N GLN A 677 24.89 -8.67 -5.79
CA GLN A 677 25.15 -8.97 -7.21
C GLN A 677 26.64 -8.85 -7.57
N ASP A 678 27.34 -7.88 -6.98
CA ASP A 678 28.77 -7.65 -7.18
C ASP A 678 29.65 -8.69 -6.46
N GLU A 679 29.24 -9.18 -5.29
CA GLU A 679 29.95 -10.23 -4.54
C GLU A 679 29.82 -11.60 -5.20
N ILE A 680 28.65 -11.92 -5.79
CA ILE A 680 28.46 -13.16 -6.58
C ILE A 680 29.33 -13.14 -7.85
N LEU A 681 29.55 -11.96 -8.44
CA LEU A 681 30.47 -11.77 -9.58
C LEU A 681 31.95 -11.80 -9.18
N ALA A 682 32.29 -11.50 -7.92
CA ALA A 682 33.66 -11.43 -7.41
C ALA A 682 34.15 -12.69 -6.66
N SER A 683 33.30 -13.69 -6.42
CA SER A 683 33.55 -14.83 -5.52
C SER A 683 33.76 -16.19 -6.19
N LEU A 684 33.99 -16.23 -7.51
CA LEU A 684 34.33 -17.45 -8.24
C LEU A 684 35.71 -17.37 -8.92
N PRO A 685 36.41 -18.51 -9.14
CA PRO A 685 37.81 -18.51 -9.52
C PRO A 685 38.06 -18.10 -10.98
N ASP A 686 39.27 -17.63 -11.26
CA ASP A 686 39.78 -17.55 -12.64
C ASP A 686 39.71 -18.91 -13.34
N SER A 687 39.33 -18.90 -14.62
CA SER A 687 39.13 -20.11 -15.41
C SER A 687 40.44 -20.90 -15.59
N PRO A 688 40.46 -22.23 -15.37
CA PRO A 688 41.64 -23.07 -15.59
C PRO A 688 41.91 -23.25 -17.09
N ALA A 689 42.57 -22.27 -17.71
CA ALA A 689 42.76 -22.20 -19.16
C ALA A 689 44.11 -21.58 -19.57
N SER A 690 45.22 -21.94 -18.89
CA SER A 690 46.56 -21.47 -19.26
C SER A 690 47.74 -22.39 -18.86
N GLU A 691 47.57 -23.71 -18.85
CA GLU A 691 48.68 -24.68 -18.76
C GLU A 691 48.46 -25.88 -19.71
N ASP A 692 48.68 -25.64 -21.02
CA ASP A 692 49.28 -26.57 -22.02
C ASP A 692 49.55 -25.80 -23.34
#